data_AF-A0A6P3QZ05-F1
#
_entry.id   AF-A0A6P3QZ05-F1
#
_cell.length_a   1.000
_cell.length_b   1.000
_cell.length_c   1.000
_cell.angle_alpha   90.00
_cell.angle_beta   90.00
_cell.angle_gamma   90.00
#
_symmetry.space_group_name_H-M   'P 1'
#
loop_
_entity.id
_entity.type
_entity.pdbx_description
1 polymer ?
#
loop_
_entity_poly.entity_id
_entity_poly.type
_entity_poly.pdbx_seq_one_letter_code
_entity_poly.pdbx_strand_id
1 'polypeptide(L)'
;MALEGVRSRPASCQNKGDLAMEALLEGIQNRGHGGGFLTSCEAELQELMKQIDIMVAHKKSEWEGQTHALETCLDIREQELKTLRSQLDMKHKEVGMLRQQVEEHEKVKQEMAMDYKQELKKLHEELDRLKRSYEKLQKKQIRDFRGNAKNHREDRSEIERLTGKIEEFRQKSLDWEKQRLIYQQQVSSLEAQRKALAEQSEIIQAQLANRKQKLESVELSSQSEIQHLSSKLERANDTICANELEIERLTMRVNDLVGTNMTVMQEQQQKDEKLRESEKLLEVLQEEKKQLKATLHSQEYFIHEAKMRKEKLQSKLKAVNSQHTVEALRSLEESQTERRYTSQEQGDLDNVLSQLDLTHSSEELLQAEVTRLEGSLESVSTTCKQLSQELMQKYEELKKMELHNNEYRAEIKKLKEQILQAEQSYGSALEGMKIEISQLTRELHQRDITIASAKSSSSNMEKQLKAEIQKAEEKAVEHKEILDQLESLKLENRHLSEMVMKLELGLHEAKEISLADLQENYIEALNKLVSENQQLQKDLMDTKSKLEISTQMCKKNYDRIFKPTHSRAPEFKNTEFKPTHGQHRHEGIKTEHYKTGLHSSREHTSDSIEPVSSVLSPPSPQISLCSSTTSSPSNFLYKTHSLPSVLDTNETIFSDTVSESINDQEEFMSSCPMPMSPLGSIATRFLEEEEMRSHHILERLDAHIEELKRESEKTVKQFTALK
;
A
#
# COMPACT_ATOMS: atom_id res chain seq x y z
N MET A 1 9.17 -32.09 -27.90
CA MET A 1 8.53 -31.95 -29.22
C MET A 1 8.55 -30.47 -29.57
N ALA A 2 9.17 -30.08 -30.68
CA ALA A 2 9.11 -28.71 -31.17
C ALA A 2 7.92 -28.53 -32.13
N LEU A 3 7.29 -27.37 -32.10
CA LEU A 3 6.38 -26.88 -33.12
C LEU A 3 6.79 -25.44 -33.45
N GLU A 4 7.56 -25.28 -34.51
CA GLU A 4 8.06 -23.98 -34.97
C GLU A 4 6.91 -23.16 -35.56
N GLY A 5 6.49 -22.12 -34.86
CA GLY A 5 5.53 -21.14 -35.36
C GLY A 5 6.16 -20.22 -36.41
N VAL A 6 6.34 -20.71 -37.64
CA VAL A 6 6.86 -19.93 -38.77
C VAL A 6 5.89 -18.78 -39.08
N ARG A 7 6.14 -17.60 -38.50
CA ARG A 7 5.34 -16.39 -38.72
C ARG A 7 5.77 -15.73 -40.04
N SER A 8 5.20 -16.21 -41.14
CA SER A 8 5.40 -15.63 -42.47
C SER A 8 5.17 -14.11 -42.44
N ARG A 9 6.20 -13.34 -42.83
CA ARG A 9 6.02 -11.91 -43.13
C ARG A 9 4.98 -11.78 -44.25
N PRO A 10 4.02 -10.84 -44.16
CA PRO A 10 3.29 -10.40 -45.34
C PRO A 10 4.31 -9.90 -46.38
N ALA A 11 4.31 -10.49 -47.57
CA ALA A 11 5.01 -9.87 -48.70
C ALA A 11 4.33 -8.53 -49.00
N SER A 12 5.10 -7.51 -49.36
CA SER A 12 4.55 -6.21 -49.75
C SER A 12 3.55 -6.40 -50.91
N CYS A 13 2.27 -6.13 -50.63
CA CYS A 13 1.21 -6.13 -51.64
C CYS A 13 1.33 -4.87 -52.50
N GLN A 14 2.32 -4.86 -53.38
CA GLN A 14 2.65 -3.73 -54.27
C GLN A 14 1.42 -3.22 -55.04
N ASN A 15 0.95 -2.03 -54.67
CA ASN A 15 0.51 -0.87 -55.47
C ASN A 15 -0.26 -1.10 -56.79
N LYS A 16 -0.91 -2.26 -56.99
CA LYS A 16 -1.77 -2.53 -58.16
C LYS A 16 -3.07 -1.74 -58.14
N GLY A 17 -3.47 -1.23 -56.97
CA GLY A 17 -4.57 -0.27 -56.83
C GLY A 17 -4.14 1.13 -57.28
N ASP A 18 -3.07 1.67 -56.68
CA ASP A 18 -2.62 3.03 -56.95
C ASP A 18 -2.18 3.23 -58.40
N LEU A 19 -1.40 2.30 -58.99
CA LEU A 19 -1.01 2.38 -60.41
C LEU A 19 -2.20 2.34 -61.38
N ALA A 20 -3.30 1.67 -61.01
CA ALA A 20 -4.52 1.67 -61.81
C ALA A 20 -5.32 2.98 -61.64
N MET A 21 -5.22 3.63 -60.48
CA MET A 21 -5.83 4.93 -60.19
C MET A 21 -5.05 6.07 -60.85
N GLU A 22 -3.73 6.07 -60.78
CA GLU A 22 -2.85 7.01 -61.49
C GLU A 22 -3.06 6.93 -63.01
N ALA A 23 -3.09 5.72 -63.58
CA ALA A 23 -3.34 5.53 -65.02
C ALA A 23 -4.74 6.01 -65.46
N LEU A 24 -5.75 5.97 -64.57
CA LEU A 24 -7.07 6.53 -64.83
C LEU A 24 -7.06 8.07 -64.77
N LEU A 25 -6.37 8.66 -63.78
CA LEU A 25 -6.23 10.12 -63.64
C LEU A 25 -5.43 10.73 -64.78
N GLU A 26 -4.31 10.11 -65.17
CA GLU A 26 -3.48 10.48 -66.32
C GLU A 26 -4.28 10.32 -67.64
N GLY A 27 -5.10 9.28 -67.76
CA GLY A 27 -6.02 9.09 -68.88
C GLY A 27 -7.13 10.16 -69.00
N ILE A 28 -7.50 10.80 -67.88
CA ILE A 28 -8.45 11.92 -67.86
C ILE A 28 -7.74 13.23 -68.23
N GLN A 29 -6.59 13.55 -67.61
CA GLN A 29 -5.82 14.77 -67.92
C GLN A 29 -5.40 14.83 -69.40
N ASN A 30 -5.01 13.70 -69.99
CA ASN A 30 -4.64 13.64 -71.41
C ASN A 30 -5.81 13.82 -72.39
N ARG A 31 -7.08 13.73 -71.95
CA ARG A 31 -8.24 14.06 -72.79
C ARG A 31 -8.58 15.56 -72.84
N GLY A 32 -8.11 16.35 -71.88
CA GLY A 32 -8.43 17.79 -71.78
C GLY A 32 -7.70 18.70 -72.77
N HIS A 33 -6.71 18.18 -73.52
CA HIS A 33 -5.82 18.99 -74.36
C HIS A 33 -6.40 19.39 -75.74
N GLY A 34 -7.69 19.13 -76.00
CA GLY A 34 -8.40 19.64 -77.16
C GLY A 34 -8.86 21.08 -76.94
N GLY A 35 -8.16 22.06 -77.52
CA GLY A 35 -8.39 23.49 -77.27
C GLY A 35 -9.77 24.01 -77.71
N GLY A 36 -10.74 23.97 -76.80
CA GLY A 36 -12.00 24.71 -76.85
C GLY A 36 -12.07 25.74 -75.72
N PHE A 37 -12.75 26.86 -75.94
CA PHE A 37 -12.98 27.84 -74.88
C PHE A 37 -13.99 27.28 -73.87
N LEU A 38 -13.51 26.84 -72.72
CA LEU A 38 -14.35 26.41 -71.60
C LEU A 38 -15.29 27.57 -71.21
N THR A 39 -16.59 27.27 -71.09
CA THR A 39 -17.54 28.21 -70.49
C THR A 39 -17.28 28.34 -68.99
N SER A 40 -17.60 29.47 -68.35
CA SER A 40 -17.16 29.74 -66.97
C SER A 40 -17.56 28.65 -65.99
N CYS A 41 -18.79 28.13 -66.10
CA CYS A 41 -19.31 27.04 -65.28
C CYS A 41 -18.48 25.75 -65.38
N GLU A 42 -17.83 25.46 -66.52
CA GLU A 42 -17.00 24.27 -66.69
C GLU A 42 -15.63 24.42 -66.01
N ALA A 43 -15.05 25.63 -66.06
CA ALA A 43 -13.85 25.97 -65.31
C ALA A 43 -14.11 25.99 -63.78
N GLU A 44 -15.26 26.53 -63.37
CA GLU A 44 -15.74 26.51 -61.98
C GLU A 44 -15.92 25.07 -61.47
N LEU A 45 -16.48 24.18 -62.30
CA LEU A 45 -16.66 22.75 -61.96
C LEU A 45 -15.31 22.02 -61.81
N GLN A 46 -14.35 22.28 -62.71
CA GLN A 46 -13.01 21.69 -62.65
C GLN A 46 -12.23 22.14 -61.40
N GLU A 47 -12.33 23.42 -61.02
CA GLU A 47 -11.71 23.91 -59.79
C GLU A 47 -12.41 23.34 -58.52
N LEU A 48 -13.73 23.15 -58.54
CA LEU A 48 -14.46 22.45 -57.48
C LEU A 48 -14.02 20.99 -57.33
N MET A 49 -13.88 20.25 -58.44
CA MET A 49 -13.35 18.88 -58.43
C MET A 49 -11.94 18.83 -57.83
N LYS A 50 -11.05 19.72 -58.28
CA LYS A 50 -9.68 19.85 -57.75
C LYS A 50 -9.64 20.18 -56.25
N GLN A 51 -10.58 21.00 -55.74
CA GLN A 51 -10.70 21.27 -54.31
C GLN A 51 -11.19 20.04 -53.53
N ILE A 52 -12.12 19.26 -54.09
CA ILE A 52 -12.56 17.98 -53.52
C ILE A 52 -11.40 16.98 -53.49
N ASP A 53 -10.62 16.84 -54.57
CA ASP A 53 -9.45 15.95 -54.64
C ASP A 53 -8.40 16.32 -53.60
N ILE A 54 -8.08 17.61 -53.45
CA ILE A 54 -7.16 18.11 -52.42
C ILE A 54 -7.70 17.82 -50.99
N MET A 55 -8.99 18.03 -50.76
CA MET A 55 -9.63 17.73 -49.47
C MET A 55 -9.62 16.22 -49.15
N VAL A 56 -9.90 15.37 -50.13
CA VAL A 56 -9.88 13.91 -49.99
C VAL A 56 -8.45 13.41 -49.78
N ALA A 57 -7.46 13.93 -50.50
CA ALA A 57 -6.05 13.62 -50.28
C ALA A 57 -5.57 14.04 -48.89
N HIS A 58 -5.95 15.24 -48.43
CA HIS A 58 -5.66 15.69 -47.06
C HIS A 58 -6.30 14.76 -46.02
N LYS A 59 -7.59 14.41 -46.16
CA LYS A 59 -8.27 13.53 -45.20
C LYS A 59 -7.75 12.09 -45.24
N LYS A 60 -7.36 11.57 -46.40
CA LYS A 60 -6.63 10.30 -46.52
C LYS A 60 -5.32 10.34 -45.74
N SER A 61 -4.48 11.36 -45.96
CA SER A 61 -3.19 11.52 -45.26
C SER A 61 -3.36 11.72 -43.74
N GLU A 62 -4.40 12.44 -43.32
CA GLU A 62 -4.75 12.63 -41.91
C GLU A 62 -5.14 11.30 -41.22
N TRP A 63 -5.97 10.47 -41.87
CA TRP A 63 -6.34 9.15 -41.37
C TRP A 63 -5.19 8.14 -41.43
N GLU A 64 -4.34 8.19 -42.46
CA GLU A 64 -3.12 7.39 -42.55
C GLU A 64 -2.17 7.74 -41.40
N GLY A 65 -1.94 9.03 -41.13
CA GLY A 65 -1.13 9.50 -40.00
C GLY A 65 -1.70 9.07 -38.63
N GLN A 66 -3.02 9.16 -38.45
CA GLN A 66 -3.70 8.67 -37.23
C GLN A 66 -3.56 7.14 -37.09
N THR A 67 -3.64 6.39 -38.19
CA THR A 67 -3.49 4.93 -38.19
C THR A 67 -2.07 4.53 -37.80
N HIS A 68 -1.04 5.09 -38.44
CA HIS A 68 0.37 4.81 -38.12
C HIS A 68 0.71 5.18 -36.67
N ALA A 69 0.13 6.26 -36.13
CA ALA A 69 0.32 6.65 -34.73
C ALA A 69 -0.33 5.65 -33.74
N LEU A 70 -1.51 5.11 -34.07
CA LEU A 70 -2.17 4.07 -33.29
C LEU A 70 -1.43 2.73 -33.36
N GLU A 71 -0.95 2.34 -34.55
CA GLU A 71 -0.12 1.14 -34.74
C GLU A 71 1.19 1.24 -33.94
N THR A 72 1.91 2.36 -34.03
CA THR A 72 3.13 2.61 -33.23
C THR A 72 2.86 2.55 -31.73
N CYS A 73 1.72 3.08 -31.27
CA CYS A 73 1.30 2.99 -29.87
C CYS A 73 1.01 1.54 -29.45
N LEU A 74 0.37 0.76 -30.31
CA LEU A 74 0.08 -0.66 -30.07
C LEU A 74 1.36 -1.50 -29.98
N ASP A 75 2.31 -1.31 -30.90
CA ASP A 75 3.61 -2.00 -30.89
C ASP A 75 4.39 -1.72 -29.59
N ILE A 76 4.41 -0.46 -29.13
CA ILE A 76 5.01 -0.08 -27.85
C ILE A 76 4.32 -0.83 -26.69
N ARG A 77 2.98 -0.89 -26.67
CA ARG A 77 2.24 -1.63 -25.63
C ARG A 77 2.45 -3.14 -25.70
N GLU A 78 2.58 -3.75 -26.88
CA GLU A 78 2.91 -5.18 -26.98
C GLU A 78 4.34 -5.46 -26.47
N GLN A 79 5.30 -4.57 -26.74
CA GLN A 79 6.66 -4.66 -26.20
C GLN A 79 6.73 -4.47 -24.68
N GLU A 80 5.98 -3.51 -24.11
CA GLU A 80 5.81 -3.36 -22.66
C GLU A 80 5.23 -4.62 -22.03
N LEU A 81 4.12 -5.15 -22.58
CA LEU A 81 3.46 -6.36 -22.09
C LEU A 81 4.37 -7.59 -22.16
N LYS A 82 5.17 -7.73 -23.22
CA LYS A 82 6.19 -8.78 -23.36
C LYS A 82 7.26 -8.67 -22.28
N THR A 83 7.73 -7.45 -22.00
CA THR A 83 8.74 -7.18 -20.97
C THR A 83 8.19 -7.48 -19.57
N LEU A 84 6.98 -7.02 -19.25
CA LEU A 84 6.31 -7.29 -17.98
C LEU A 84 6.05 -8.79 -17.76
N ARG A 85 5.65 -9.54 -18.81
CA ARG A 85 5.54 -11.01 -18.74
C ARG A 85 6.87 -11.67 -18.39
N SER A 86 7.98 -11.28 -19.04
CA SER A 86 9.30 -11.86 -18.72
C SER A 86 9.76 -11.55 -17.28
N GLN A 87 9.48 -10.36 -16.76
CA GLN A 87 9.74 -10.03 -15.35
C GLN A 87 8.87 -10.84 -14.38
N LEU A 88 7.60 -11.06 -14.72
CA LEU A 88 6.68 -11.89 -13.95
C LEU A 88 7.15 -13.36 -13.91
N ASP A 89 7.64 -13.91 -15.03
CA ASP A 89 8.21 -15.26 -15.09
C ASP A 89 9.49 -15.39 -14.25
N MET A 90 10.36 -14.38 -14.26
CA MET A 90 11.53 -14.33 -13.38
C MET A 90 11.11 -14.32 -11.90
N LYS A 91 10.12 -13.51 -11.52
CA LYS A 91 9.61 -13.46 -10.14
C LYS A 91 8.91 -14.75 -9.71
N HIS A 92 8.25 -15.49 -10.61
CA HIS A 92 7.75 -16.82 -10.31
C HIS A 92 8.88 -17.83 -10.02
N LYS A 93 9.98 -17.79 -10.77
CA LYS A 93 11.16 -18.63 -10.51
C LYS A 93 11.82 -18.30 -9.17
N GLU A 94 11.98 -17.02 -8.86
CA GLU A 94 12.50 -16.52 -7.57
C GLU A 94 11.64 -16.99 -6.39
N VAL A 95 10.31 -16.83 -6.49
CA VAL A 95 9.36 -17.33 -5.48
C VAL A 95 9.40 -18.86 -5.37
N GLY A 96 9.65 -19.58 -6.47
CA GLY A 96 9.86 -21.04 -6.46
C GLY A 96 11.09 -21.44 -5.63
N MET A 97 12.25 -20.83 -5.89
CA MET A 97 13.48 -21.08 -5.14
C MET A 97 13.34 -20.73 -3.65
N LEU A 98 12.72 -19.59 -3.33
CA LEU A 98 12.48 -19.17 -1.95
C LEU A 98 11.55 -20.15 -1.20
N ARG A 99 10.53 -20.72 -1.87
CA ARG A 99 9.66 -21.75 -1.29
C ARG A 99 10.43 -23.03 -0.98
N GLN A 100 11.26 -23.50 -1.91
CA GLN A 100 12.13 -24.66 -1.69
C GLN A 100 13.07 -24.43 -0.50
N GLN A 101 13.75 -23.28 -0.45
CA GLN A 101 14.68 -22.95 0.64
C GLN A 101 13.97 -22.90 2.01
N VAL A 102 12.73 -22.38 2.07
CA VAL A 102 11.92 -22.39 3.30
C VAL A 102 11.53 -23.82 3.71
N GLU A 103 11.18 -24.70 2.76
CA GLU A 103 10.87 -26.11 3.03
C GLU A 103 12.10 -26.88 3.53
N GLU A 104 13.28 -26.63 2.96
CA GLU A 104 14.56 -27.21 3.40
C GLU A 104 14.94 -26.75 4.81
N HIS A 105 14.86 -25.44 5.09
CA HIS A 105 15.08 -24.91 6.45
C HIS A 105 14.10 -25.48 7.48
N GLU A 106 12.87 -25.77 7.07
CA GLU A 106 11.87 -26.36 7.96
C GLU A 106 12.12 -27.85 8.23
N LYS A 107 12.59 -28.61 7.23
CA LYS A 107 13.08 -30.00 7.43
C LYS A 107 14.25 -30.04 8.41
N VAL A 108 15.27 -29.19 8.22
CA VAL A 108 16.44 -29.12 9.11
C VAL A 108 16.05 -28.74 10.56
N LYS A 109 15.07 -27.85 10.75
CA LYS A 109 14.51 -27.56 12.09
C LYS A 109 13.82 -28.78 12.70
N GLN A 110 13.07 -29.54 11.91
CA GLN A 110 12.36 -30.73 12.38
C GLN A 110 13.32 -31.86 12.77
N GLU A 111 14.39 -32.07 11.99
CA GLU A 111 15.50 -32.98 12.30
C GLU A 111 16.20 -32.59 13.61
N MET A 112 16.65 -31.33 13.74
CA MET A 112 17.26 -30.82 14.96
C MET A 112 16.31 -30.94 16.18
N ALA A 113 15.01 -30.74 15.99
CA ALA A 113 14.00 -30.93 17.03
C ALA A 113 13.71 -32.41 17.36
N MET A 114 14.08 -33.37 16.50
CA MET A 114 14.09 -34.79 16.82
C MET A 114 15.35 -35.17 17.60
N ASP A 115 16.51 -34.63 17.24
CA ASP A 115 17.78 -34.87 17.95
C ASP A 115 17.71 -34.38 19.40
N TYR A 116 17.27 -33.14 19.65
CA TYR A 116 17.07 -32.63 21.01
C TYR A 116 16.05 -33.46 21.82
N LYS A 117 15.00 -34.01 21.20
CA LYS A 117 14.07 -34.95 21.87
C LYS A 117 14.77 -36.25 22.23
N GLN A 118 15.67 -36.74 21.38
CA GLN A 118 16.46 -37.95 21.65
C GLN A 118 17.49 -37.72 22.77
N GLU A 119 18.12 -36.54 22.83
CA GLU A 119 19.03 -36.16 23.93
C GLU A 119 18.31 -35.99 25.27
N LEU A 120 17.17 -35.29 25.28
CA LEU A 120 16.31 -35.18 26.46
C LEU A 120 15.88 -36.56 26.99
N LYS A 121 15.59 -37.50 26.09
CA LYS A 121 15.29 -38.89 26.48
C LYS A 121 16.50 -39.59 27.11
N LYS A 122 17.70 -39.48 26.53
CA LYS A 122 18.94 -40.03 27.12
C LYS A 122 19.18 -39.47 28.53
N LEU A 123 19.07 -38.14 28.69
CA LEU A 123 19.23 -37.47 29.98
C LEU A 123 18.18 -37.90 31.02
N HIS A 124 16.94 -38.17 30.61
CA HIS A 124 15.90 -38.71 31.49
C HIS A 124 16.22 -40.14 31.96
N GLU A 125 16.69 -41.00 31.05
CA GLU A 125 17.12 -42.37 31.37
C GLU A 125 18.33 -42.38 32.32
N GLU A 126 19.28 -41.45 32.15
CA GLU A 126 20.40 -41.24 33.08
C GLU A 126 19.96 -40.70 34.44
N LEU A 127 19.01 -39.76 34.49
CA LEU A 127 18.44 -39.22 35.73
C LEU A 127 17.74 -40.31 36.54
N ASP A 128 16.95 -41.18 35.90
CA ASP A 128 16.33 -42.31 36.58
C ASP A 128 17.38 -43.34 37.05
N ARG A 129 18.47 -43.56 36.28
CA ARG A 129 19.60 -44.40 36.71
C ARG A 129 20.27 -43.81 37.96
N LEU A 130 20.47 -42.50 37.99
CA LEU A 130 21.05 -41.76 39.12
C LEU A 130 20.13 -41.86 40.35
N LYS A 131 18.83 -41.60 40.19
CA LYS A 131 17.80 -41.75 41.25
C LYS A 131 17.79 -43.16 41.84
N ARG A 132 17.76 -44.19 40.98
CA ARG A 132 17.88 -45.62 41.37
C ARG A 132 19.20 -45.94 42.08
N SER A 133 20.29 -45.20 41.82
CA SER A 133 21.57 -45.35 42.53
C SER A 133 21.56 -44.65 43.90
N TYR A 134 20.95 -43.46 43.99
CA TYR A 134 20.83 -42.69 45.23
C TYR A 134 19.96 -43.43 46.26
N GLU A 135 18.82 -43.98 45.83
CA GLU A 135 17.99 -44.83 46.69
C GLU A 135 18.75 -46.04 47.25
N LYS A 136 19.60 -46.68 46.44
CA LYS A 136 20.46 -47.80 46.90
C LYS A 136 21.48 -47.33 47.94
N LEU A 137 22.08 -46.15 47.73
CA LEU A 137 23.03 -45.56 48.68
C LEU A 137 22.36 -45.18 50.01
N GLN A 138 21.17 -44.58 49.96
CA GLN A 138 20.36 -44.27 51.15
C GLN A 138 19.98 -45.55 51.93
N LYS A 139 19.55 -46.60 51.22
CA LYS A 139 19.28 -47.96 51.75
C LYS A 139 20.55 -48.72 52.20
N LYS A 140 21.74 -48.15 51.98
CA LYS A 140 23.02 -48.59 52.56
C LYS A 140 23.38 -47.75 53.80
N GLN A 141 23.30 -46.42 53.72
CA GLN A 141 23.59 -45.51 54.84
C GLN A 141 22.74 -45.84 56.09
N ILE A 142 21.44 -46.12 55.92
CA ILE A 142 20.53 -46.55 57.00
C ILE A 142 20.94 -47.89 57.64
N ARG A 143 21.71 -48.71 56.91
CA ARG A 143 22.23 -50.01 57.36
C ARG A 143 23.58 -49.86 58.06
N ASP A 144 24.46 -49.05 57.49
CA ASP A 144 25.81 -48.78 58.00
C ASP A 144 25.73 -48.02 59.35
N PHE A 145 24.75 -47.12 59.53
CA PHE A 145 24.45 -46.46 60.81
C PHE A 145 24.05 -47.41 61.96
N ARG A 146 23.73 -48.69 61.68
CA ARG A 146 23.43 -49.70 62.71
C ARG A 146 24.69 -50.38 63.26
N GLY A 147 25.87 -50.15 62.68
CA GLY A 147 27.09 -50.68 63.24
C GLY A 147 28.37 -50.34 62.49
N ASN A 148 29.11 -49.35 62.98
CA ASN A 148 30.54 -49.52 63.19
C ASN A 148 31.09 -48.55 64.25
N ALA A 149 32.20 -48.93 64.88
CA ALA A 149 33.01 -48.06 65.72
C ALA A 149 34.45 -48.57 65.80
N LYS A 150 35.41 -47.91 65.12
CA LYS A 150 36.86 -47.87 65.38
C LYS A 150 37.61 -47.15 64.25
N ASN A 151 37.65 -45.83 64.32
CA ASN A 151 38.23 -44.97 63.28
C ASN A 151 39.59 -44.43 63.74
N HIS A 152 40.66 -44.83 63.06
CA HIS A 152 41.94 -44.09 63.03
C HIS A 152 42.87 -44.48 61.86
N ARG A 153 42.59 -45.59 61.15
CA ARG A 153 43.12 -45.81 59.79
C ARG A 153 42.30 -45.07 58.73
N GLU A 154 41.01 -44.88 59.00
CA GLU A 154 40.05 -44.30 58.05
C GLU A 154 40.31 -42.81 57.81
N ASP A 155 40.75 -42.05 58.82
CA ASP A 155 40.95 -40.60 58.75
C ASP A 155 41.93 -40.18 57.63
N ARG A 156 42.98 -40.98 57.38
CA ARG A 156 43.92 -40.70 56.28
C ARG A 156 43.26 -40.87 54.91
N SER A 157 42.55 -41.98 54.70
CA SER A 157 41.78 -42.22 53.47
C SER A 157 40.59 -41.28 53.33
N GLU A 158 40.02 -40.79 54.43
CA GLU A 158 38.92 -39.82 54.44
C GLU A 158 39.43 -38.43 54.07
N ILE A 159 40.60 -38.00 54.58
CA ILE A 159 41.30 -36.80 54.11
C ILE A 159 41.58 -36.91 52.61
N GLU A 160 42.15 -38.03 52.14
CA GLU A 160 42.49 -38.26 50.73
C GLU A 160 41.22 -38.24 49.84
N ARG A 161 40.11 -38.83 50.31
CA ARG A 161 38.78 -38.80 49.65
C ARG A 161 38.15 -37.40 49.65
N LEU A 162 38.34 -36.61 50.72
CA LEU A 162 37.88 -35.23 50.81
C LEU A 162 38.71 -34.30 49.91
N THR A 163 40.03 -34.48 49.85
CA THR A 163 40.92 -33.77 48.92
C THR A 163 40.52 -34.05 47.48
N GLY A 164 40.29 -35.32 47.09
CA GLY A 164 39.79 -35.66 45.77
C GLY A 164 38.45 -34.99 45.44
N LYS A 165 37.53 -34.94 46.41
CA LYS A 165 36.22 -34.29 46.22
C LYS A 165 36.31 -32.75 46.17
N ILE A 166 37.27 -32.13 46.84
CA ILE A 166 37.58 -30.70 46.70
C ILE A 166 38.10 -30.43 45.29
N GLU A 167 38.96 -31.30 44.75
CA GLU A 167 39.50 -31.13 43.39
C GLU A 167 38.43 -31.37 42.31
N GLU A 168 37.50 -32.31 42.50
CA GLU A 168 36.28 -32.42 41.68
C GLU A 168 35.49 -31.10 41.66
N PHE A 169 35.34 -30.43 42.80
CA PHE A 169 34.62 -29.16 42.87
C PHE A 169 35.40 -28.01 42.22
N ARG A 170 36.74 -27.99 42.30
CA ARG A 170 37.57 -27.05 41.52
C ARG A 170 37.39 -27.26 40.02
N GLN A 171 37.48 -28.50 39.54
CA GLN A 171 37.28 -28.81 38.13
C GLN A 171 35.89 -28.40 37.65
N LYS A 172 34.83 -28.75 38.40
CA LYS A 172 33.46 -28.31 38.11
C LYS A 172 33.32 -26.79 38.10
N SER A 173 33.98 -26.08 39.01
CA SER A 173 33.99 -24.60 39.01
C SER A 173 34.68 -24.02 37.78
N LEU A 174 35.79 -24.62 37.31
CA LEU A 174 36.46 -24.21 36.07
C LEU A 174 35.61 -24.49 34.83
N ASP A 175 34.86 -25.59 34.81
CA ASP A 175 33.99 -25.94 33.68
C ASP A 175 32.71 -25.08 33.65
N TRP A 176 32.15 -24.72 34.80
CA TRP A 176 31.10 -23.69 34.88
C TRP A 176 31.60 -22.31 34.46
N GLU A 177 32.85 -21.94 34.79
CA GLU A 177 33.45 -20.68 34.35
C GLU A 177 33.61 -20.64 32.82
N LYS A 178 34.07 -21.73 32.19
CA LYS A 178 34.12 -21.84 30.72
C LYS A 178 32.73 -21.69 30.10
N GLN A 179 31.71 -22.35 30.65
CA GLN A 179 30.33 -22.22 30.18
C GLN A 179 29.81 -20.78 30.33
N ARG A 180 30.07 -20.13 31.46
CA ARG A 180 29.75 -18.71 31.68
C ARG A 180 30.38 -17.82 30.62
N LEU A 181 31.65 -18.02 30.30
CA LEU A 181 32.38 -17.24 29.30
C LEU A 181 31.81 -17.46 27.88
N ILE A 182 31.46 -18.70 27.53
CA ILE A 182 30.81 -19.04 26.25
C ILE A 182 29.45 -18.34 26.13
N TYR A 183 28.59 -18.42 27.15
CA TYR A 183 27.30 -17.72 27.15
C TYR A 183 27.46 -16.20 27.12
N GLN A 184 28.45 -15.65 27.83
CA GLN A 184 28.76 -14.21 27.77
C GLN A 184 29.15 -13.78 26.35
N GLN A 185 30.00 -14.55 25.66
CA GLN A 185 30.38 -14.29 24.27
C GLN A 185 29.19 -14.42 23.30
N GLN A 186 28.30 -15.41 23.50
CA GLN A 186 27.07 -15.55 22.73
C GLN A 186 26.13 -14.34 22.92
N VAL A 187 25.93 -13.89 24.16
CA VAL A 187 25.13 -12.69 24.46
C VAL A 187 25.74 -11.45 23.80
N SER A 188 27.05 -11.22 23.94
CA SER A 188 27.71 -10.07 23.28
C SER A 188 27.60 -10.11 21.74
N SER A 189 27.63 -11.30 21.13
CA SER A 189 27.41 -11.48 19.69
C SER A 189 25.97 -11.14 19.29
N LEU A 190 24.98 -11.63 20.04
CA LEU A 190 23.56 -11.35 19.82
C LEU A 190 23.21 -9.87 20.05
N GLU A 191 23.84 -9.20 21.01
CA GLU A 191 23.67 -7.76 21.23
C GLU A 191 24.31 -6.93 20.12
N ALA A 192 25.47 -7.33 19.60
CA ALA A 192 26.08 -6.70 18.42
C ALA A 192 25.19 -6.86 17.18
N GLN A 193 24.62 -8.06 16.95
CA GLN A 193 23.65 -8.30 15.88
C GLN A 193 22.38 -7.46 16.05
N ARG A 194 21.80 -7.41 17.27
CA ARG A 194 20.63 -6.55 17.58
C ARG A 194 20.92 -5.08 17.29
N LYS A 195 22.13 -4.59 17.61
CA LYS A 195 22.54 -3.21 17.35
C LYS A 195 22.68 -2.94 15.84
N ALA A 196 23.30 -3.83 15.09
CA ALA A 196 23.41 -3.70 13.62
C ALA A 196 22.04 -3.73 12.92
N LEU A 197 21.09 -4.56 13.38
CA LEU A 197 19.72 -4.56 12.87
C LEU A 197 18.95 -3.27 13.21
N ALA A 198 19.19 -2.69 14.40
CA ALA A 198 18.60 -1.41 14.78
C ALA A 198 19.14 -0.27 13.88
N GLU A 199 20.45 -0.21 13.66
CA GLU A 199 21.10 0.77 12.78
C GLU A 199 20.59 0.65 11.32
N GLN A 200 20.40 -0.58 10.82
CA GLN A 200 19.76 -0.80 9.51
C GLN A 200 18.31 -0.33 9.48
N SER A 201 17.54 -0.57 10.55
CA SER A 201 16.14 -0.09 10.66
C SER A 201 16.05 1.44 10.67
N GLU A 202 16.97 2.13 11.35
CA GLU A 202 17.05 3.59 11.37
C GLU A 202 17.39 4.16 9.98
N ILE A 203 18.33 3.54 9.26
CA ILE A 203 18.67 3.91 7.87
C ILE A 203 17.46 3.75 6.93
N ILE A 204 16.75 2.61 7.02
CA ILE A 204 15.55 2.37 6.21
C ILE A 204 14.45 3.39 6.54
N GLN A 205 14.23 3.69 7.83
CA GLN A 205 13.24 4.68 8.26
C GLN A 205 13.59 6.10 7.77
N ALA A 206 14.87 6.48 7.81
CA ALA A 206 15.34 7.76 7.27
C ALA A 206 15.17 7.84 5.74
N GLN A 207 15.47 6.77 5.00
CA GLN A 207 15.21 6.71 3.55
C GLN A 207 13.71 6.81 3.23
N LEU A 208 12.84 6.15 3.99
CA LEU A 208 11.39 6.23 3.82
C LEU A 208 10.86 7.64 4.10
N ALA A 209 11.38 8.32 5.13
CA ALA A 209 11.05 9.72 5.41
C ALA A 209 11.48 10.66 4.25
N ASN A 210 12.68 10.47 3.69
CA ASN A 210 13.15 11.25 2.54
C ASN A 210 12.33 10.99 1.27
N ARG A 211 11.97 9.72 1.00
CA ARG A 211 11.08 9.35 -0.11
C ARG A 211 9.69 9.97 0.06
N LYS A 212 9.12 9.97 1.27
CA LYS A 212 7.85 10.63 1.57
C LYS A 212 7.92 12.14 1.29
N GLN A 213 8.94 12.84 1.83
CA GLN A 213 9.10 14.29 1.62
C GLN A 213 9.24 14.66 0.14
N LYS A 214 9.97 13.85 -0.64
CA LYS A 214 10.07 14.02 -2.10
C LYS A 214 8.71 13.84 -2.79
N LEU A 215 7.97 12.79 -2.46
CA LEU A 215 6.63 12.55 -3.01
C LEU A 215 5.68 13.72 -2.70
N GLU A 216 5.65 14.17 -1.45
CA GLU A 216 4.83 15.29 -0.97
C GLU A 216 5.19 16.60 -1.71
N SER A 217 6.47 16.85 -2.01
CA SER A 217 6.90 18.01 -2.81
C SER A 217 6.48 17.93 -4.28
N VAL A 218 6.48 16.73 -4.88
CA VAL A 218 6.02 16.51 -6.27
C VAL A 218 4.50 16.61 -6.36
N GLU A 219 3.79 16.10 -5.35
CA GLU A 219 2.33 16.20 -5.27
C GLU A 219 1.86 17.65 -5.12
N LEU A 220 2.50 18.46 -4.26
CA LEU A 220 2.21 19.89 -4.17
C LEU A 220 2.49 20.63 -5.49
N SER A 221 3.57 20.25 -6.19
CA SER A 221 3.88 20.81 -7.51
C SER A 221 2.80 20.49 -8.54
N SER A 222 2.40 19.22 -8.67
CA SER A 222 1.38 18.81 -9.65
C SER A 222 -0.01 19.33 -9.31
N GLN A 223 -0.38 19.41 -8.02
CA GLN A 223 -1.61 20.08 -7.59
C GLN A 223 -1.61 21.56 -8.02
N SER A 224 -0.49 22.28 -7.89
CA SER A 224 -0.39 23.68 -8.31
C SER A 224 -0.48 23.85 -9.83
N GLU A 225 0.09 22.93 -10.60
CA GLU A 225 -0.01 22.93 -12.07
C GLU A 225 -1.45 22.63 -12.53
N ILE A 226 -2.11 21.64 -11.93
CA ILE A 226 -3.52 21.32 -12.19
C ILE A 226 -4.40 22.54 -11.90
N GLN A 227 -4.24 23.21 -10.76
CA GLN A 227 -5.00 24.43 -10.43
C GLN A 227 -4.78 25.56 -11.46
N HIS A 228 -3.54 25.77 -11.89
CA HIS A 228 -3.19 26.75 -12.92
C HIS A 228 -3.78 26.42 -14.30
N LEU A 229 -3.85 25.13 -14.68
CA LEU A 229 -4.51 24.66 -15.89
C LEU A 229 -6.04 24.79 -15.79
N SER A 230 -6.65 24.44 -14.65
CA SER A 230 -8.07 24.65 -14.40
C SER A 230 -8.46 26.12 -14.50
N SER A 231 -7.69 27.04 -13.89
CA SER A 231 -7.93 28.49 -13.99
C SER A 231 -7.69 29.05 -15.40
N LYS A 232 -6.89 28.38 -16.25
CA LYS A 232 -6.79 28.70 -17.68
C LYS A 232 -8.03 28.24 -18.45
N LEU A 233 -8.52 27.03 -18.16
CA LEU A 233 -9.71 26.46 -18.78
C LEU A 233 -10.98 27.24 -18.42
N GLU A 234 -11.13 27.61 -17.15
CA GLU A 234 -12.21 28.45 -16.62
C GLU A 234 -12.33 29.76 -17.38
N ARG A 235 -11.24 30.54 -17.48
CA ARG A 235 -11.22 31.81 -18.24
C ARG A 235 -11.44 31.63 -19.75
N ALA A 236 -11.05 30.50 -20.32
CA ALA A 236 -11.37 30.18 -21.71
C ALA A 236 -12.87 29.87 -21.87
N ASN A 237 -13.48 29.17 -20.91
CA ASN A 237 -14.91 28.89 -20.86
C ASN A 237 -15.73 30.17 -20.67
N ASP A 238 -15.33 31.07 -19.76
CA ASP A 238 -15.95 32.39 -19.59
C ASP A 238 -15.95 33.20 -20.91
N THR A 239 -14.84 33.11 -21.65
CA THR A 239 -14.70 33.76 -22.97
C THR A 239 -15.61 33.13 -24.01
N ILE A 240 -15.82 31.80 -23.97
CA ILE A 240 -16.78 31.10 -24.83
C ILE A 240 -18.21 31.54 -24.51
N CYS A 241 -18.62 31.52 -23.24
CA CYS A 241 -19.96 31.96 -22.84
C CYS A 241 -20.24 33.43 -23.15
N ALA A 242 -19.23 34.30 -23.06
CA ALA A 242 -19.35 35.70 -23.52
C ALA A 242 -19.57 35.80 -25.04
N ASN A 243 -18.92 34.95 -25.84
CA ASN A 243 -19.12 34.90 -27.29
C ASN A 243 -20.50 34.29 -27.65
N GLU A 244 -20.95 33.26 -26.94
CA GLU A 244 -22.27 32.64 -27.12
C GLU A 244 -23.40 33.68 -26.93
N LEU A 245 -23.32 34.49 -25.87
CA LEU A 245 -24.28 35.58 -25.61
C LEU A 245 -24.27 36.66 -26.69
N GLU A 246 -23.12 36.99 -27.29
CA GLU A 246 -23.08 37.94 -28.42
C GLU A 246 -23.60 37.30 -29.72
N ILE A 247 -23.40 36.00 -29.93
CA ILE A 247 -24.01 35.26 -31.05
C ILE A 247 -25.54 35.23 -30.92
N GLU A 248 -26.08 35.00 -29.72
CA GLU A 248 -27.52 35.11 -29.45
C GLU A 248 -28.02 36.54 -29.71
N ARG A 249 -27.29 37.57 -29.25
CA ARG A 249 -27.65 38.98 -29.48
C ARG A 249 -27.65 39.36 -30.96
N LEU A 250 -26.68 38.89 -31.73
CA LEU A 250 -26.62 39.07 -33.18
C LEU A 250 -27.75 38.30 -33.87
N THR A 251 -28.08 37.09 -33.41
CA THR A 251 -29.18 36.28 -33.94
C THR A 251 -30.53 36.95 -33.73
N MET A 252 -30.81 37.50 -32.53
CA MET A 252 -32.00 38.32 -32.29
C MET A 252 -32.07 39.52 -33.25
N ARG A 253 -30.97 40.25 -33.41
CA ARG A 253 -30.91 41.41 -34.31
C ARG A 253 -31.10 41.03 -35.80
N VAL A 254 -30.64 39.87 -36.23
CA VAL A 254 -30.91 39.34 -37.58
C VAL A 254 -32.40 39.00 -37.73
N ASN A 255 -33.02 38.38 -36.72
CA ASN A 255 -34.45 38.08 -36.74
C ASN A 255 -35.31 39.36 -36.79
N ASP A 256 -34.95 40.39 -36.02
CA ASP A 256 -35.61 41.71 -36.08
C ASP A 256 -35.50 42.33 -37.49
N LEU A 257 -34.30 42.30 -38.09
CA LEU A 257 -34.07 42.81 -39.44
C LEU A 257 -34.86 42.02 -40.49
N VAL A 258 -34.91 40.69 -40.41
CA VAL A 258 -35.74 39.83 -41.27
C VAL A 258 -37.22 40.16 -41.11
N GLY A 259 -37.69 40.40 -39.88
CA GLY A 259 -39.06 40.84 -39.59
C GLY A 259 -39.40 42.18 -40.25
N THR A 260 -38.52 43.18 -40.13
CA THR A 260 -38.72 44.49 -40.80
C THR A 260 -38.62 44.41 -42.33
N ASN A 261 -37.78 43.53 -42.87
CA ASN A 261 -37.69 43.31 -44.31
C ASN A 261 -38.98 42.66 -44.84
N MET A 262 -39.55 41.69 -44.11
CA MET A 262 -40.82 41.06 -44.46
C MET A 262 -41.99 42.08 -44.50
N THR A 263 -42.08 43.01 -43.54
CA THR A 263 -43.12 44.05 -43.57
C THR A 263 -42.89 45.06 -44.70
N VAL A 264 -41.64 45.44 -45.00
CA VAL A 264 -41.31 46.29 -46.16
C VAL A 264 -41.64 45.62 -47.49
N MET A 265 -41.36 44.32 -47.65
CA MET A 265 -41.77 43.56 -48.83
C MET A 265 -43.30 43.48 -48.98
N GLN A 266 -44.02 43.27 -47.89
CA GLN A 266 -45.49 43.25 -47.90
C GLN A 266 -46.08 44.62 -48.25
N GLU A 267 -45.52 45.71 -47.72
CA GLU A 267 -45.88 47.07 -48.13
C GLU A 267 -45.59 47.33 -49.62
N GLN A 268 -44.47 46.84 -50.14
CA GLN A 268 -44.11 47.02 -51.55
C GLN A 268 -45.13 46.30 -52.45
N GLN A 269 -45.46 45.04 -52.15
CA GLN A 269 -46.50 44.30 -52.88
C GLN A 269 -47.86 45.03 -52.87
N GLN A 270 -48.25 45.66 -51.75
CA GLN A 270 -49.47 46.47 -51.68
C GLN A 270 -49.40 47.76 -52.50
N LYS A 271 -48.22 48.37 -52.62
CA LYS A 271 -47.98 49.55 -53.48
C LYS A 271 -48.01 49.16 -54.95
N ASP A 272 -47.42 48.02 -55.30
CA ASP A 272 -47.38 47.48 -56.66
C ASP A 272 -48.77 47.06 -57.16
N GLU A 273 -49.64 46.45 -56.33
CA GLU A 273 -51.00 46.15 -56.77
C GLU A 273 -51.86 47.42 -56.92
N LYS A 274 -51.73 48.39 -56.01
CA LYS A 274 -52.42 49.69 -56.16
C LYS A 274 -51.97 50.47 -57.39
N LEU A 275 -50.68 50.35 -57.76
CA LEU A 275 -50.17 50.87 -59.03
C LEU A 275 -50.86 50.14 -60.20
N ARG A 276 -50.90 48.80 -60.17
CA ARG A 276 -51.57 47.97 -61.19
C ARG A 276 -53.06 48.27 -61.33
N GLU A 277 -53.76 48.58 -60.23
CA GLU A 277 -55.15 49.05 -60.22
C GLU A 277 -55.30 50.43 -60.86
N SER A 278 -54.41 51.37 -60.52
CA SER A 278 -54.38 52.71 -61.11
C SER A 278 -54.03 52.69 -62.61
N GLU A 279 -53.18 51.77 -63.06
CA GLU A 279 -52.84 51.56 -64.46
C GLU A 279 -54.05 51.06 -65.26
N LYS A 280 -54.76 50.03 -64.77
CA LYS A 280 -56.02 49.54 -65.36
C LYS A 280 -57.07 50.66 -65.48
N LEU A 281 -57.23 51.48 -64.42
CA LEU A 281 -58.16 52.62 -64.45
C LEU A 281 -57.74 53.68 -65.48
N LEU A 282 -56.43 53.95 -65.59
CA LEU A 282 -55.90 54.91 -66.55
C LEU A 282 -56.05 54.41 -68.01
N GLU A 283 -55.93 53.11 -68.25
CA GLU A 283 -56.23 52.48 -69.54
C GLU A 283 -57.72 52.63 -69.92
N VAL A 284 -58.64 52.36 -69.00
CA VAL A 284 -60.09 52.59 -69.21
C VAL A 284 -60.37 54.06 -69.54
N LEU A 285 -59.83 55.01 -68.76
CA LEU A 285 -59.99 56.44 -69.01
C LEU A 285 -59.34 56.89 -70.34
N GLN A 286 -58.27 56.23 -70.80
CA GLN A 286 -57.73 56.47 -72.14
C GLN A 286 -58.66 55.95 -73.23
N GLU A 287 -59.32 54.81 -73.04
CA GLU A 287 -60.25 54.24 -74.01
C GLU A 287 -61.55 55.04 -74.09
N GLU A 288 -62.15 55.43 -72.96
CA GLU A 288 -63.27 56.39 -72.92
C GLU A 288 -62.91 57.69 -73.66
N LYS A 289 -61.70 58.21 -73.47
CA LYS A 289 -61.19 59.40 -74.17
C LYS A 289 -61.02 59.18 -75.68
N LYS A 290 -60.71 57.96 -76.15
CA LYS A 290 -60.72 57.60 -77.58
C LYS A 290 -62.14 57.56 -78.13
N GLN A 291 -63.06 56.91 -77.42
CA GLN A 291 -64.48 56.80 -77.79
C GLN A 291 -65.15 58.19 -77.87
N LEU A 292 -64.96 59.04 -76.85
CA LEU A 292 -65.46 60.42 -76.85
C LEU A 292 -64.89 61.26 -78.00
N LYS A 293 -63.60 61.08 -78.36
CA LYS A 293 -63.03 61.72 -79.56
C LYS A 293 -63.67 61.22 -80.85
N ALA A 294 -63.92 59.92 -81.00
CA ALA A 294 -64.60 59.36 -82.17
C ALA A 294 -66.07 59.85 -82.27
N THR A 295 -66.76 59.97 -81.14
CA THR A 295 -68.11 60.57 -81.07
C THR A 295 -68.09 62.06 -81.42
N LEU A 296 -67.12 62.84 -80.92
CA LEU A 296 -66.96 64.24 -81.30
C LEU A 296 -66.72 64.36 -82.81
N HIS A 297 -65.83 63.55 -83.38
CA HIS A 297 -65.51 63.61 -84.80
C HIS A 297 -66.70 63.21 -85.71
N SER A 298 -67.53 62.25 -85.30
CA SER A 298 -68.76 61.94 -86.04
C SER A 298 -69.83 63.05 -85.94
N GLN A 299 -69.88 63.77 -84.82
CA GLN A 299 -70.70 64.99 -84.69
C GLN A 299 -70.14 66.15 -85.54
N GLU A 300 -68.83 66.38 -85.55
CA GLU A 300 -68.17 67.35 -86.43
C GLU A 300 -68.46 67.06 -87.90
N TYR A 301 -68.36 65.79 -88.32
CA TYR A 301 -68.71 65.33 -89.66
C TYR A 301 -70.19 65.62 -89.97
N PHE A 302 -71.12 65.29 -89.07
CA PHE A 302 -72.54 65.59 -89.24
C PHE A 302 -72.85 67.08 -89.34
N ILE A 303 -72.19 67.92 -88.51
CA ILE A 303 -72.29 69.38 -88.55
C ILE A 303 -71.72 69.93 -89.86
N HIS A 304 -70.59 69.40 -90.33
CA HIS A 304 -70.00 69.77 -91.61
C HIS A 304 -70.91 69.39 -92.78
N GLU A 305 -71.48 68.17 -92.78
CA GLU A 305 -72.42 67.72 -93.80
C GLU A 305 -73.72 68.56 -93.79
N ALA A 306 -74.22 68.92 -92.61
CA ALA A 306 -75.35 69.86 -92.45
C ALA A 306 -75.01 71.28 -92.93
N LYS A 307 -73.77 71.76 -92.71
CA LYS A 307 -73.27 73.04 -93.24
C LYS A 307 -73.18 72.99 -94.78
N MET A 308 -72.68 71.90 -95.36
CA MET A 308 -72.65 71.69 -96.81
C MET A 308 -74.07 71.60 -97.41
N ARG A 309 -75.03 70.97 -96.72
CA ARG A 309 -76.46 71.03 -97.10
C ARG A 309 -77.01 72.46 -97.06
N LYS A 310 -76.70 73.23 -96.01
CA LYS A 310 -77.09 74.66 -95.88
C LYS A 310 -76.48 75.50 -97.00
N GLU A 311 -75.20 75.35 -97.29
CA GLU A 311 -74.52 76.07 -98.36
C GLU A 311 -75.06 75.68 -99.75
N LYS A 312 -75.42 74.41 -99.97
CA LYS A 312 -76.11 73.92 -101.17
C LYS A 312 -77.55 74.44 -101.31
N LEU A 313 -78.20 74.84 -100.22
CA LEU A 313 -79.47 75.58 -100.25
C LEU A 313 -79.25 77.09 -100.44
N GLN A 314 -78.19 77.65 -99.88
CA GLN A 314 -77.86 79.07 -99.97
C GLN A 314 -77.29 79.46 -101.34
N SER A 315 -76.60 78.53 -102.04
CA SER A 315 -76.23 78.69 -103.45
C SER A 315 -77.44 78.61 -104.37
N LYS A 316 -78.39 77.69 -104.12
CA LYS A 316 -79.71 77.70 -104.78
C LYS A 316 -80.47 79.00 -104.56
N LEU A 317 -80.43 79.58 -103.35
CA LEU A 317 -81.05 80.87 -103.06
C LEU A 317 -80.38 82.03 -103.80
N LYS A 318 -79.04 82.06 -103.86
CA LYS A 318 -78.29 83.04 -104.67
C LYS A 318 -78.54 82.88 -106.17
N ALA A 319 -78.70 81.65 -106.67
CA ALA A 319 -79.01 81.38 -108.07
C ALA A 319 -80.41 81.84 -108.50
N VAL A 320 -81.33 82.09 -107.56
CA VAL A 320 -82.66 82.66 -107.84
C VAL A 320 -82.64 84.20 -107.83
N ASN A 321 -81.67 84.84 -107.16
CA ASN A 321 -81.63 86.29 -106.94
C ASN A 321 -80.52 87.02 -107.74
N SER A 322 -80.07 86.42 -108.85
CA SER A 322 -79.07 86.95 -109.77
C SER A 322 -79.48 86.64 -111.22
N GLN A 323 -80.21 87.56 -111.85
CA GLN A 323 -81.05 87.25 -113.01
C GLN A 323 -80.36 87.58 -114.35
N HIS A 324 -80.25 86.56 -115.22
CA HIS A 324 -80.42 86.66 -116.68
C HIS A 324 -79.51 87.65 -117.49
N THR A 325 -78.31 87.24 -117.91
CA THR A 325 -77.72 87.66 -119.22
C THR A 325 -76.50 86.83 -119.68
N VAL A 326 -76.47 86.49 -120.99
CA VAL A 326 -75.31 86.43 -121.93
C VAL A 326 -74.16 85.40 -121.72
N GLU A 327 -74.25 84.33 -122.54
CA GLU A 327 -73.24 83.77 -123.50
C GLU A 327 -71.82 83.25 -123.11
N ALA A 328 -71.65 81.94 -123.41
CA ALA A 328 -70.59 81.33 -124.25
C ALA A 328 -69.18 80.95 -123.70
N LEU A 329 -68.61 79.93 -124.39
CA LEU A 329 -67.28 79.28 -124.24
C LEU A 329 -67.09 78.47 -122.92
N ARG A 330 -66.95 77.14 -122.85
CA ARG A 330 -66.37 76.02 -123.67
C ARG A 330 -64.97 75.59 -123.22
N SER A 331 -64.91 74.44 -122.52
CA SER A 331 -63.94 73.32 -122.59
C SER A 331 -64.46 72.20 -121.66
N LEU A 332 -64.59 70.94 -122.11
CA LEU A 332 -63.57 69.86 -122.04
C LEU A 332 -63.32 69.41 -120.56
N GLU A 333 -63.49 68.16 -120.12
CA GLU A 333 -63.54 66.88 -120.85
C GLU A 333 -64.52 65.84 -120.26
N GLU A 334 -64.62 64.70 -120.94
CA GLU A 334 -65.50 63.52 -120.77
C GLU A 334 -65.10 62.59 -119.58
N SER A 335 -65.84 61.54 -119.17
CA SER A 335 -67.06 60.89 -119.71
C SER A 335 -67.93 60.23 -118.60
N GLN A 336 -69.18 59.91 -118.94
CA GLN A 336 -69.99 58.86 -118.30
C GLN A 336 -70.33 57.78 -119.34
N THR A 337 -70.30 56.49 -118.96
CA THR A 337 -71.29 55.41 -119.21
C THR A 337 -70.70 54.11 -118.65
N GLU A 338 -71.38 53.21 -117.95
CA GLU A 338 -72.67 52.52 -118.12
C GLU A 338 -72.68 51.31 -119.08
N ARG A 339 -72.93 50.12 -118.50
CA ARG A 339 -73.70 48.98 -119.06
C ARG A 339 -73.03 47.91 -119.98
N ARG A 340 -72.73 46.77 -119.32
CA ARG A 340 -72.88 45.35 -119.73
C ARG A 340 -71.82 44.64 -120.62
N TYR A 341 -71.74 43.31 -120.34
CA TYR A 341 -71.36 42.11 -121.12
C TYR A 341 -70.86 42.28 -122.58
N THR A 342 -69.92 41.47 -123.10
CA THR A 342 -69.69 40.01 -122.90
C THR A 342 -68.22 39.57 -123.05
N SER A 343 -67.92 38.30 -122.65
CA SER A 343 -66.99 37.33 -123.28
C SER A 343 -65.57 37.72 -123.71
N GLN A 344 -64.54 37.00 -123.24
CA GLN A 344 -63.82 35.91 -123.95
C GLN A 344 -62.60 35.46 -123.11
N GLU A 345 -62.01 34.29 -123.41
CA GLU A 345 -60.84 33.73 -122.73
C GLU A 345 -59.59 34.61 -122.79
N GLN A 346 -58.82 34.69 -121.68
CA GLN A 346 -57.43 34.21 -121.58
C GLN A 346 -56.86 34.52 -120.17
N GLY A 347 -56.63 33.51 -119.33
CA GLY A 347 -56.11 33.75 -117.96
C GLY A 347 -55.81 32.52 -117.07
N ASP A 348 -56.24 31.31 -117.45
CA ASP A 348 -56.14 30.09 -116.62
C ASP A 348 -54.75 29.42 -116.55
N LEU A 349 -53.66 30.19 -116.64
CA LEU A 349 -52.30 29.71 -116.32
C LEU A 349 -51.71 30.43 -115.10
N ASP A 350 -51.72 31.76 -115.03
CA ASP A 350 -51.11 32.50 -113.91
C ASP A 350 -51.80 32.21 -112.56
N ASN A 351 -53.12 32.00 -112.57
CA ASN A 351 -53.86 31.62 -111.36
C ASN A 351 -53.52 30.19 -110.90
N VAL A 352 -53.26 29.28 -111.85
CA VAL A 352 -52.86 27.88 -111.56
C VAL A 352 -51.41 27.84 -111.07
N LEU A 353 -50.50 28.61 -111.68
CA LEU A 353 -49.11 28.74 -111.23
C LEU A 353 -49.04 29.36 -109.83
N SER A 354 -49.77 30.45 -109.58
CA SER A 354 -49.83 31.08 -108.24
C SER A 354 -50.37 30.12 -107.18
N GLN A 355 -51.35 29.27 -107.54
CA GLN A 355 -51.90 28.26 -106.64
C GLN A 355 -50.93 27.08 -106.43
N LEU A 356 -50.12 26.74 -107.44
CA LEU A 356 -49.09 25.70 -107.36
C LEU A 356 -47.89 26.14 -106.50
N ASP A 357 -47.41 27.38 -106.67
CA ASP A 357 -46.35 27.97 -105.84
C ASP A 357 -46.78 28.11 -104.37
N LEU A 358 -48.06 28.40 -104.12
CA LEU A 358 -48.63 28.37 -102.76
C LEU A 358 -48.67 26.95 -102.18
N THR A 359 -48.93 25.91 -102.99
CA THR A 359 -48.80 24.53 -102.52
C THR A 359 -47.35 24.10 -102.30
N HIS A 360 -46.41 24.51 -103.17
CA HIS A 360 -44.99 24.19 -103.04
C HIS A 360 -44.38 24.82 -101.78
N SER A 361 -44.62 26.11 -101.54
CA SER A 361 -44.16 26.79 -100.32
C SER A 361 -44.84 26.26 -99.05
N SER A 362 -46.09 25.79 -99.14
CA SER A 362 -46.77 25.06 -98.05
C SER A 362 -46.12 23.70 -97.79
N GLU A 363 -45.71 22.97 -98.84
CA GLU A 363 -45.04 21.67 -98.75
C GLU A 363 -43.61 21.83 -98.19
N GLU A 364 -42.86 22.83 -98.62
CA GLU A 364 -41.53 23.17 -98.08
C GLU A 364 -41.59 23.55 -96.59
N LEU A 365 -42.61 24.33 -96.17
CA LEU A 365 -42.83 24.67 -94.76
C LEU A 365 -43.19 23.42 -93.92
N LEU A 366 -44.02 22.53 -94.44
CA LEU A 366 -44.34 21.26 -93.77
C LEU A 366 -43.12 20.34 -93.69
N GLN A 367 -42.32 20.25 -94.76
CA GLN A 367 -41.10 19.45 -94.78
C GLN A 367 -40.07 19.98 -93.76
N ALA A 368 -39.88 21.30 -93.69
CA ALA A 368 -39.02 21.94 -92.69
C ALA A 368 -39.52 21.72 -91.26
N GLU A 369 -40.82 21.79 -91.03
CA GLU A 369 -41.44 21.49 -89.72
C GLU A 369 -41.27 20.02 -89.33
N VAL A 370 -41.41 19.08 -90.27
CA VAL A 370 -41.10 17.66 -90.05
C VAL A 370 -39.63 17.48 -89.66
N THR A 371 -38.68 18.03 -90.41
CA THR A 371 -37.24 17.93 -90.06
C THR A 371 -36.92 18.58 -88.71
N ARG A 372 -37.61 19.68 -88.35
CA ARG A 372 -37.49 20.33 -87.03
C ARG A 372 -38.04 19.44 -85.91
N LEU A 373 -39.18 18.77 -86.13
CA LEU A 373 -39.78 17.84 -85.18
C LEU A 373 -38.98 16.54 -85.04
N GLU A 374 -38.37 16.04 -86.12
CA GLU A 374 -37.43 14.90 -86.09
C GLU A 374 -36.18 15.24 -85.28
N GLY A 375 -35.56 16.40 -85.50
CA GLY A 375 -34.44 16.89 -84.69
C GLY A 375 -34.82 17.10 -83.22
N SER A 376 -36.02 17.62 -82.96
CA SER A 376 -36.57 17.73 -81.60
C SER A 376 -36.77 16.35 -80.97
N LEU A 377 -37.29 15.38 -81.72
CA LEU A 377 -37.51 14.01 -81.23
C LEU A 377 -36.19 13.30 -80.94
N GLU A 378 -35.16 13.45 -81.77
CA GLU A 378 -33.86 12.84 -81.48
C GLU A 378 -33.17 13.51 -80.29
N SER A 379 -33.33 14.82 -80.07
CA SER A 379 -32.82 15.48 -78.85
C SER A 379 -33.51 14.97 -77.56
N VAL A 380 -34.83 14.73 -77.60
CA VAL A 380 -35.59 14.11 -76.51
C VAL A 380 -35.21 12.63 -76.32
N SER A 381 -34.97 11.91 -77.42
CA SER A 381 -34.45 10.54 -77.43
C SER A 381 -33.05 10.46 -76.78
N THR A 382 -32.12 11.36 -77.11
CA THR A 382 -30.78 11.39 -76.52
C THR A 382 -30.78 11.77 -75.03
N THR A 383 -31.57 12.77 -74.63
CA THR A 383 -31.69 13.16 -73.21
C THR A 383 -32.40 12.08 -72.38
N CYS A 384 -33.39 11.38 -72.93
CA CYS A 384 -34.00 10.22 -72.30
C CYS A 384 -33.00 9.06 -72.10
N LYS A 385 -32.14 8.78 -73.09
CA LYS A 385 -31.04 7.80 -72.97
C LYS A 385 -30.05 8.19 -71.87
N GLN A 386 -29.67 9.47 -71.79
CA GLN A 386 -28.78 10.00 -70.74
C GLN A 386 -29.38 9.86 -69.34
N LEU A 387 -30.62 10.32 -69.12
CA LEU A 387 -31.32 10.20 -67.84
C LEU A 387 -31.50 8.73 -67.40
N SER A 388 -31.74 7.82 -68.34
CA SER A 388 -31.80 6.37 -68.06
C SER A 388 -30.45 5.79 -67.63
N GLN A 389 -29.35 6.27 -68.22
CA GLN A 389 -27.99 5.89 -67.83
C GLN A 389 -27.58 6.47 -66.47
N GLU A 390 -27.93 7.72 -66.17
CA GLU A 390 -27.71 8.34 -64.85
C GLU A 390 -28.52 7.61 -63.76
N LEU A 391 -29.78 7.27 -64.02
CA LEU A 391 -30.62 6.50 -63.11
C LEU A 391 -30.01 5.12 -62.81
N MET A 392 -29.45 4.45 -63.83
CA MET A 392 -28.72 3.18 -63.66
C MET A 392 -27.46 3.35 -62.80
N GLN A 393 -26.67 4.39 -63.03
CA GLN A 393 -25.49 4.69 -62.21
C GLN A 393 -25.87 4.97 -60.75
N LYS A 394 -26.91 5.78 -60.50
CA LYS A 394 -27.40 6.08 -59.15
C LYS A 394 -27.98 4.85 -58.44
N TYR A 395 -28.59 3.92 -59.18
CA TYR A 395 -29.00 2.62 -58.62
C TYR A 395 -27.81 1.76 -58.18
N GLU A 396 -26.75 1.69 -59.00
CA GLU A 396 -25.53 0.92 -58.66
C GLU A 396 -24.71 1.59 -57.53
N GLU A 397 -24.72 2.93 -57.42
CA GLU A 397 -24.19 3.68 -56.27
C GLU A 397 -24.97 3.38 -54.97
N LEU A 398 -26.31 3.45 -55.01
CA LEU A 398 -27.17 3.20 -53.86
C LEU A 398 -26.95 1.77 -53.31
N LYS A 399 -26.84 0.79 -54.20
CA LYS A 399 -26.56 -0.62 -53.87
C LYS A 399 -25.19 -0.83 -53.22
N LYS A 400 -24.17 -0.06 -53.59
CA LYS A 400 -22.86 -0.04 -52.89
C LYS A 400 -22.97 0.60 -51.50
N MET A 401 -23.71 1.70 -51.39
CA MET A 401 -23.97 2.37 -50.10
C MET A 401 -24.76 1.46 -49.14
N GLU A 402 -25.69 0.65 -49.65
CA GLU A 402 -26.42 -0.36 -48.88
C GLU A 402 -25.49 -1.48 -48.37
N LEU A 403 -24.56 -1.96 -49.21
CA LEU A 403 -23.55 -2.93 -48.78
C LEU A 403 -22.72 -2.40 -47.60
N HIS A 404 -22.15 -1.21 -47.74
CA HIS A 404 -21.36 -0.56 -46.67
C HIS A 404 -22.19 -0.29 -45.41
N ASN A 405 -23.48 0.08 -45.54
CA ASN A 405 -24.37 0.21 -44.37
C ASN A 405 -24.56 -1.12 -43.63
N ASN A 406 -24.57 -2.25 -44.33
CA ASN A 406 -24.65 -3.57 -43.71
C ASN A 406 -23.32 -4.00 -43.07
N GLU A 407 -22.18 -3.64 -43.66
CA GLU A 407 -20.84 -3.81 -43.07
C GLU A 407 -20.71 -3.00 -41.77
N TYR A 408 -21.02 -1.70 -41.78
CA TYR A 408 -21.03 -0.86 -40.57
C TYR A 408 -22.02 -1.39 -39.51
N ARG A 409 -23.21 -1.88 -39.91
CA ARG A 409 -24.18 -2.49 -38.99
C ARG A 409 -23.61 -3.77 -38.33
N ALA A 410 -22.86 -4.58 -39.06
CA ALA A 410 -22.21 -5.77 -38.54
C ALA A 410 -21.08 -5.41 -37.55
N GLU A 411 -20.24 -4.44 -37.89
CA GLU A 411 -19.14 -4.00 -37.01
C GLU A 411 -19.68 -3.30 -35.75
N ILE A 412 -20.73 -2.47 -35.85
CA ILE A 412 -21.42 -1.90 -34.69
C ILE A 412 -22.00 -3.00 -33.77
N LYS A 413 -22.49 -4.12 -34.33
CA LYS A 413 -22.93 -5.27 -33.53
C LYS A 413 -21.74 -5.91 -32.81
N LYS A 414 -20.65 -6.20 -33.53
CA LYS A 414 -19.41 -6.80 -33.01
C LYS A 414 -18.79 -5.96 -31.88
N LEU A 415 -18.71 -4.63 -32.04
CA LEU A 415 -18.22 -3.72 -31.01
C LEU A 415 -19.11 -3.72 -29.76
N LYS A 416 -20.45 -3.73 -29.91
CA LYS A 416 -21.37 -3.86 -28.77
C LYS A 416 -21.22 -5.19 -28.02
N GLU A 417 -21.00 -6.28 -28.75
CA GLU A 417 -20.83 -7.62 -28.20
C GLU A 417 -19.48 -7.74 -27.46
N GLN A 418 -18.42 -7.09 -27.96
CA GLN A 418 -17.13 -6.93 -27.27
C GLN A 418 -17.23 -6.07 -26.00
N ILE A 419 -17.95 -4.95 -26.03
CA ILE A 419 -18.19 -4.09 -24.85
C ILE A 419 -18.92 -4.89 -23.76
N LEU A 420 -20.00 -5.58 -24.12
CA LEU A 420 -20.75 -6.42 -23.17
C LEU A 420 -19.88 -7.53 -22.55
N GLN A 421 -18.99 -8.15 -23.34
CA GLN A 421 -18.05 -9.16 -22.85
C GLN A 421 -17.00 -8.55 -21.90
N ALA A 422 -16.50 -7.34 -22.20
CA ALA A 422 -15.58 -6.62 -21.33
C ALA A 422 -16.24 -6.21 -20.01
N GLU A 423 -17.49 -5.71 -20.05
CA GLU A 423 -18.29 -5.39 -18.87
C GLU A 423 -18.54 -6.62 -17.98
N GLN A 424 -18.88 -7.77 -18.57
CA GLN A 424 -19.04 -9.03 -17.83
C GLN A 424 -17.73 -9.52 -17.20
N SER A 425 -16.60 -9.41 -17.92
CA SER A 425 -15.28 -9.79 -17.41
C SER A 425 -14.85 -8.88 -16.26
N TYR A 426 -15.02 -7.56 -16.41
CA TYR A 426 -14.73 -6.56 -15.39
C TYR A 426 -15.62 -6.74 -14.15
N GLY A 427 -16.93 -6.93 -14.33
CA GLY A 427 -17.87 -7.19 -13.23
C GLY A 427 -17.53 -8.47 -12.47
N SER A 428 -17.09 -9.52 -13.16
CA SER A 428 -16.63 -10.77 -12.54
C SER A 428 -15.36 -10.56 -11.69
N ALA A 429 -14.39 -9.79 -12.21
CA ALA A 429 -13.17 -9.46 -11.48
C ALA A 429 -13.46 -8.57 -10.25
N LEU A 430 -14.34 -7.58 -10.40
CA LEU A 430 -14.72 -6.66 -9.33
C LEU A 430 -15.50 -7.36 -8.20
N GLU A 431 -16.41 -8.28 -8.53
CA GLU A 431 -17.07 -9.11 -7.52
C GLU A 431 -16.06 -10.06 -6.82
N GLY A 432 -15.07 -10.59 -7.54
CA GLY A 432 -13.95 -11.33 -6.96
C GLY A 432 -13.16 -10.52 -5.93
N MET A 433 -12.74 -9.30 -6.28
CA MET A 433 -12.08 -8.37 -5.36
C MET A 433 -12.97 -8.02 -4.15
N LYS A 434 -14.27 -7.83 -4.36
CA LYS A 434 -15.25 -7.56 -3.29
C LYS A 434 -15.41 -8.75 -2.34
N ILE A 435 -15.35 -9.99 -2.83
CA ILE A 435 -15.31 -11.20 -2.00
C ILE A 435 -14.00 -11.29 -1.21
N GLU A 436 -12.86 -11.00 -1.84
CA GLU A 436 -11.54 -11.02 -1.17
C GLU A 436 -11.44 -9.97 -0.06
N ILE A 437 -11.83 -8.71 -0.33
CA ILE A 437 -11.93 -7.65 0.68
C ILE A 437 -12.86 -8.07 1.82
N SER A 438 -14.00 -8.72 1.51
CA SER A 438 -14.93 -9.23 2.51
C SER A 438 -14.38 -10.44 3.30
N GLN A 439 -13.40 -11.18 2.78
CA GLN A 439 -12.66 -12.18 3.54
C GLN A 439 -11.59 -11.54 4.41
N LEU A 440 -10.72 -10.70 3.85
CA LEU A 440 -9.65 -10.02 4.57
C LEU A 440 -10.19 -9.20 5.75
N THR A 441 -11.33 -8.53 5.58
CA THR A 441 -12.02 -7.80 6.66
C THR A 441 -12.47 -8.72 7.79
N ARG A 442 -13.01 -9.92 7.48
CA ARG A 442 -13.40 -10.92 8.49
C ARG A 442 -12.18 -11.51 9.20
N GLU A 443 -11.11 -11.83 8.46
CA GLU A 443 -9.88 -12.32 9.06
C GLU A 443 -9.20 -11.28 9.95
N LEU A 444 -9.19 -10.01 9.56
CA LEU A 444 -8.66 -8.91 10.38
C LEU A 444 -9.44 -8.81 11.69
N HIS A 445 -10.77 -8.76 11.64
CA HIS A 445 -11.61 -8.72 12.84
C HIS A 445 -11.40 -9.96 13.74
N GLN A 446 -11.19 -11.14 13.16
CA GLN A 446 -10.86 -12.36 13.90
C GLN A 446 -9.47 -12.32 14.53
N ARG A 447 -8.48 -11.68 13.89
CA ARG A 447 -7.15 -11.40 14.46
C ARG A 447 -7.28 -10.42 15.63
N ASP A 448 -8.05 -9.35 15.51
CA ASP A 448 -8.28 -8.37 16.57
C ASP A 448 -8.91 -9.01 17.82
N ILE A 449 -9.95 -9.84 17.64
CA ILE A 449 -10.57 -10.63 18.73
C ILE A 449 -9.54 -11.55 19.41
N THR A 450 -8.68 -12.20 18.61
CA THR A 450 -7.62 -13.10 19.11
C THR A 450 -6.57 -12.32 19.90
N ILE A 451 -6.14 -11.16 19.42
CA ILE A 451 -5.18 -10.28 20.08
C ILE A 451 -5.77 -9.73 21.39
N ALA A 452 -7.03 -9.30 21.40
CA ALA A 452 -7.71 -8.85 22.62
C ALA A 452 -7.81 -9.95 23.68
N SER A 453 -8.12 -11.19 23.26
CA SER A 453 -8.20 -12.37 24.13
C SER A 453 -6.83 -12.80 24.67
N ALA A 454 -5.80 -12.77 23.83
CA ALA A 454 -4.42 -13.04 24.24
C ALA A 454 -3.90 -11.96 25.21
N LYS A 455 -4.24 -10.68 24.98
CA LYS A 455 -3.86 -9.56 25.85
C LYS A 455 -4.52 -9.63 27.23
N SER A 456 -5.81 -9.99 27.31
CA SER A 456 -6.49 -10.16 28.60
C SER A 456 -5.98 -11.39 29.36
N SER A 457 -5.73 -12.50 28.66
CA SER A 457 -5.09 -13.69 29.22
C SER A 457 -3.69 -13.38 29.78
N SER A 458 -2.85 -12.67 29.01
CA SER A 458 -1.51 -12.23 29.41
C SER A 458 -1.54 -11.33 30.63
N SER A 459 -2.43 -10.32 30.68
CA SER A 459 -2.57 -9.44 31.85
C SER A 459 -3.06 -10.18 33.11
N ASN A 460 -3.88 -11.22 32.96
CA ASN A 460 -4.28 -12.07 34.08
C ASN A 460 -3.11 -12.94 34.58
N MET A 461 -2.30 -13.50 33.68
CA MET A 461 -1.08 -14.23 34.03
C MET A 461 -0.04 -13.33 34.72
N GLU A 462 0.12 -12.08 34.25
CA GLU A 462 0.99 -11.08 34.87
C GLU A 462 0.57 -10.76 36.32
N LYS A 463 -0.74 -10.61 36.57
CA LYS A 463 -1.28 -10.43 37.93
C LYS A 463 -1.02 -11.65 38.81
N GLN A 464 -1.22 -12.86 38.28
CA GLN A 464 -0.97 -14.10 39.00
C GLN A 464 0.51 -14.28 39.35
N LEU A 465 1.43 -13.94 38.44
CA LEU A 465 2.87 -13.92 38.69
C LEU A 465 3.24 -12.92 39.78
N LYS A 466 2.72 -11.69 39.75
CA LYS A 466 2.97 -10.68 40.80
C LYS A 466 2.47 -11.15 42.17
N ALA A 467 1.31 -11.79 42.24
CA ALA A 467 0.78 -12.33 43.49
C ALA A 467 1.63 -13.48 44.05
N GLU A 468 2.14 -14.40 43.20
CA GLU A 468 3.01 -15.48 43.67
C GLU A 468 4.43 -15.00 44.02
N ILE A 469 4.93 -13.92 43.37
CA ILE A 469 6.17 -13.23 43.76
C ILE A 469 6.02 -12.59 45.14
N GLN A 470 4.98 -11.78 45.37
CA GLN A 470 4.73 -11.15 46.68
C GLN A 470 4.64 -12.22 47.79
N LYS A 471 3.91 -13.31 47.53
CA LYS A 471 3.76 -14.48 48.42
C LYS A 471 5.06 -15.30 48.62
N ALA A 472 6.06 -15.13 47.76
CA ALA A 472 7.40 -15.67 47.95
C ALA A 472 8.30 -14.70 48.74
N GLU A 473 8.13 -13.38 48.56
CA GLU A 473 8.80 -12.34 49.35
C GLU A 473 8.32 -12.35 50.80
N GLU A 474 7.01 -12.46 51.05
CA GLU A 474 6.40 -12.63 52.38
C GLU A 474 7.04 -13.82 53.13
N LYS A 475 7.12 -14.99 52.49
CA LYS A 475 7.80 -16.18 53.06
C LYS A 475 9.30 -15.99 53.25
N ALA A 476 9.96 -15.20 52.41
CA ALA A 476 11.39 -14.90 52.58
C ALA A 476 11.62 -14.01 53.81
N VAL A 477 10.69 -13.10 54.12
CA VAL A 477 10.67 -12.33 55.37
C VAL A 477 10.39 -13.25 56.56
N GLU A 478 9.36 -14.08 56.53
CA GLU A 478 9.07 -15.08 57.59
C GLU A 478 10.29 -15.97 57.88
N HIS A 479 10.94 -16.50 56.84
CA HIS A 479 12.15 -17.31 56.99
C HIS A 479 13.33 -16.54 57.57
N LYS A 480 13.46 -15.24 57.27
CA LYS A 480 14.48 -14.39 57.87
C LYS A 480 14.20 -14.14 59.36
N GLU A 481 12.97 -13.80 59.73
CA GLU A 481 12.57 -13.60 61.13
C GLU A 481 12.83 -14.86 61.97
N ILE A 482 12.55 -16.04 61.43
CA ILE A 482 12.86 -17.33 62.08
C ILE A 482 14.38 -17.53 62.26
N LEU A 483 15.21 -17.09 61.30
CA LEU A 483 16.67 -17.16 61.42
C LEU A 483 17.22 -16.17 62.46
N ASP A 484 16.71 -14.92 62.47
CA ASP A 484 17.10 -13.87 63.42
C ASP A 484 16.69 -14.26 64.87
N GLN A 485 15.53 -14.90 65.04
CA GLN A 485 15.12 -15.53 66.31
C GLN A 485 16.04 -16.71 66.70
N LEU A 486 16.39 -17.58 65.74
CA LEU A 486 17.28 -18.72 66.00
C LEU A 486 18.70 -18.29 66.38
N GLU A 487 19.23 -17.22 65.80
CA GLU A 487 20.51 -16.64 66.20
C GLU A 487 20.44 -16.00 67.59
N SER A 488 19.35 -15.29 67.91
CA SER A 488 19.10 -14.77 69.25
C SER A 488 19.10 -15.88 70.31
N LEU A 489 18.37 -16.97 70.07
CA LEU A 489 18.33 -18.14 70.96
C LEU A 489 19.69 -18.86 71.07
N LYS A 490 20.50 -18.89 70.01
CA LYS A 490 21.88 -19.42 70.06
C LYS A 490 22.79 -18.53 70.91
N LEU A 491 22.63 -17.21 70.84
CA LEU A 491 23.41 -16.26 71.64
C LEU A 491 23.03 -16.34 73.12
N GLU A 492 21.73 -16.48 73.44
CA GLU A 492 21.26 -16.75 74.79
C GLU A 492 21.79 -18.09 75.33
N ASN A 493 21.71 -19.18 74.56
CA ASN A 493 22.27 -20.48 74.96
C ASN A 493 23.79 -20.43 75.19
N ARG A 494 24.52 -19.64 74.40
CA ARG A 494 25.96 -19.39 74.63
C ARG A 494 26.17 -18.65 75.96
N HIS A 495 25.45 -17.56 76.21
CA HIS A 495 25.54 -16.82 77.46
C HIS A 495 25.18 -17.67 78.70
N LEU A 496 24.13 -18.50 78.60
CA LEU A 496 23.76 -19.46 79.64
C LEU A 496 24.86 -20.52 79.87
N SER A 497 25.49 -21.01 78.79
CA SER A 497 26.63 -21.94 78.90
C SER A 497 27.86 -21.29 79.56
N GLU A 498 28.14 -20.02 79.23
CA GLU A 498 29.20 -19.24 79.87
C GLU A 498 28.90 -18.95 81.35
N MET A 499 27.64 -18.72 81.72
CA MET A 499 27.21 -18.60 83.12
C MET A 499 27.36 -19.92 83.87
N VAL A 500 26.95 -21.04 83.28
CA VAL A 500 27.13 -22.38 83.87
C VAL A 500 28.61 -22.68 84.07
N MET A 501 29.45 -22.46 83.06
CA MET A 501 30.90 -22.66 83.17
C MET A 501 31.53 -21.79 84.27
N LYS A 502 31.11 -20.53 84.43
CA LYS A 502 31.56 -19.66 85.54
C LYS A 502 31.13 -20.18 86.91
N LEU A 503 29.90 -20.72 87.03
CA LEU A 503 29.40 -21.32 88.26
C LEU A 503 30.09 -22.66 88.58
N GLU A 504 30.40 -23.47 87.56
CA GLU A 504 31.16 -24.72 87.71
C GLU A 504 32.60 -24.46 88.16
N LEU A 505 33.28 -23.46 87.57
CA LEU A 505 34.61 -23.01 87.99
C LEU A 505 34.58 -22.49 89.43
N GLY A 506 33.67 -21.58 89.76
CA GLY A 506 33.54 -21.06 91.13
C GLY A 506 33.16 -22.14 92.16
N LEU A 507 32.39 -23.17 91.77
CA LEU A 507 32.10 -24.32 92.60
C LEU A 507 33.34 -25.22 92.79
N HIS A 508 34.21 -25.33 91.78
CA HIS A 508 35.47 -26.07 91.90
C HIS A 508 36.45 -25.35 92.83
N GLU A 509 36.65 -24.05 92.59
CA GLU A 509 37.52 -23.18 93.38
C GLU A 509 37.06 -23.12 94.84
N ALA A 510 35.76 -22.96 95.11
CA ALA A 510 35.22 -22.99 96.47
C ALA A 510 35.35 -24.37 97.16
N LYS A 511 35.26 -25.47 96.42
CA LYS A 511 35.53 -26.83 96.96
C LYS A 511 37.00 -27.03 97.28
N GLU A 512 37.88 -26.53 96.42
CA GLU A 512 39.34 -26.65 96.54
C GLU A 512 39.86 -25.85 97.74
N ILE A 513 39.37 -24.61 97.92
CA ILE A 513 39.56 -23.81 99.14
C ILE A 513 39.02 -24.54 100.37
N SER A 514 37.76 -25.00 100.35
CA SER A 514 37.14 -25.69 101.50
C SER A 514 37.87 -26.99 101.90
N LEU A 515 38.52 -27.66 100.94
CA LEU A 515 39.27 -28.89 101.18
C LEU A 515 40.70 -28.60 101.66
N ALA A 516 41.33 -27.53 101.17
CA ALA A 516 42.60 -27.02 101.68
C ALA A 516 42.45 -26.54 103.14
N ASP A 517 41.43 -25.72 103.43
CA ASP A 517 41.11 -25.26 104.79
C ASP A 517 40.91 -26.45 105.74
N LEU A 518 40.19 -27.48 105.30
CA LEU A 518 39.95 -28.69 106.10
C LEU A 518 41.23 -29.52 106.33
N GLN A 519 42.11 -29.59 105.33
CA GLN A 519 43.42 -30.23 105.48
C GLN A 519 44.33 -29.46 106.44
N GLU A 520 44.39 -28.13 106.36
CA GLU A 520 45.20 -27.30 107.25
C GLU A 520 44.70 -27.38 108.70
N ASN A 521 43.38 -27.30 108.93
CA ASN A 521 42.78 -27.53 110.24
C ASN A 521 43.09 -28.94 110.80
N TYR A 522 43.08 -29.98 109.94
CA TYR A 522 43.42 -31.34 110.36
C TYR A 522 44.91 -31.47 110.71
N ILE A 523 45.81 -30.86 109.94
CA ILE A 523 47.26 -30.82 110.21
C ILE A 523 47.55 -30.05 111.50
N GLU A 524 46.89 -28.92 111.75
CA GLU A 524 47.06 -28.14 112.98
C GLU A 524 46.58 -28.93 114.21
N ALA A 525 45.41 -29.59 114.12
CA ALA A 525 44.92 -30.48 115.17
C ALA A 525 45.86 -31.68 115.42
N LEU A 526 46.44 -32.26 114.36
CA LEU A 526 47.42 -33.34 114.47
C LEU A 526 48.72 -32.86 115.15
N ASN A 527 49.23 -31.70 114.78
CA ASN A 527 50.40 -31.08 115.42
C ASN A 527 50.15 -30.77 116.90
N LYS A 528 48.93 -30.36 117.25
CA LYS A 528 48.50 -30.13 118.64
C LYS A 528 48.47 -31.42 119.45
N LEU A 529 47.90 -32.50 118.89
CA LEU A 529 47.96 -33.84 119.49
C LEU A 529 49.39 -34.39 119.62
N VAL A 530 50.28 -34.11 118.66
CA VAL A 530 51.70 -34.48 118.73
C VAL A 530 52.42 -33.70 119.83
N SER A 531 52.16 -32.40 120.01
CA SER A 531 52.77 -31.62 121.09
C SER A 531 52.25 -32.02 122.47
N GLU A 532 50.96 -32.34 122.60
CA GLU A 532 50.38 -32.94 123.80
C GLU A 532 51.00 -34.32 124.10
N ASN A 533 51.20 -35.18 123.09
CA ASN A 533 51.85 -36.49 123.28
C ASN A 533 53.32 -36.36 123.69
N GLN A 534 54.07 -35.41 123.11
CA GLN A 534 55.44 -35.09 123.52
C GLN A 534 55.48 -34.55 124.96
N GLN A 535 54.54 -33.68 125.35
CA GLN A 535 54.44 -33.18 126.71
C GLN A 535 54.06 -34.30 127.71
N LEU A 536 53.13 -35.19 127.36
CA LEU A 536 52.79 -36.36 128.16
C LEU A 536 53.96 -37.35 128.28
N GLN A 537 54.76 -37.55 127.23
CA GLN A 537 56.00 -38.36 127.30
C GLN A 537 57.04 -37.70 128.21
N LYS A 538 57.15 -36.37 128.17
CA LYS A 538 58.03 -35.60 129.07
C LYS A 538 57.57 -35.73 130.52
N ASP A 539 56.28 -35.58 130.80
CA ASP A 539 55.70 -35.74 132.14
C ASP A 539 55.75 -37.19 132.63
N LEU A 540 55.68 -38.18 131.73
CA LEU A 540 55.91 -39.60 132.04
C LEU A 540 57.39 -39.85 132.39
N MET A 541 58.34 -39.23 131.68
CA MET A 541 59.76 -39.26 132.06
C MET A 541 60.02 -38.53 133.39
N ASP A 542 59.34 -37.42 133.64
CA ASP A 542 59.49 -36.62 134.86
C ASP A 542 58.90 -37.33 136.08
N THR A 543 57.74 -37.99 135.93
CA THR A 543 57.16 -38.86 136.97
C THR A 543 57.96 -40.15 137.15
N LYS A 544 58.53 -40.73 136.09
CA LYS A 544 59.47 -41.86 136.19
C LYS A 544 60.75 -41.48 136.94
N SER A 545 61.30 -40.29 136.69
CA SER A 545 62.43 -39.72 137.44
C SER A 545 62.08 -39.54 138.93
N LYS A 546 60.93 -38.91 139.24
CA LYS A 546 60.43 -38.75 140.62
C LYS A 546 60.16 -40.10 141.31
N LEU A 547 59.69 -41.10 140.58
CA LEU A 547 59.49 -42.47 141.05
C LEU A 547 60.82 -43.19 141.29
N GLU A 548 61.83 -43.00 140.44
CA GLU A 548 63.17 -43.58 140.59
C GLU A 548 63.90 -43.00 141.80
N ILE A 549 63.85 -41.67 141.98
CA ILE A 549 64.31 -40.97 143.19
C ILE A 549 63.58 -41.50 144.44
N SER A 550 62.25 -41.66 144.38
CA SER A 550 61.46 -42.23 145.49
C SER A 550 61.83 -43.68 145.78
N THR A 551 62.11 -44.48 144.75
CA THR A 551 62.52 -45.90 144.87
C THR A 551 63.94 -46.01 145.44
N GLN A 552 64.82 -45.05 145.13
CA GLN A 552 66.18 -44.99 145.66
C GLN A 552 66.21 -44.52 147.12
N MET A 553 65.31 -43.61 147.51
CA MET A 553 65.09 -43.22 148.91
C MET A 553 64.46 -44.35 149.74
N CYS A 554 63.50 -45.10 149.19
CA CYS A 554 62.80 -46.17 149.91
C CYS A 554 63.67 -47.41 150.19
N LYS A 555 64.72 -47.65 149.37
CA LYS A 555 65.68 -48.76 149.55
C LYS A 555 66.55 -48.72 150.83
N LYS A 556 66.34 -47.75 151.73
CA LYS A 556 67.07 -47.64 153.00
C LYS A 556 66.31 -48.13 154.25
N ASN A 557 65.05 -48.57 154.14
CA ASN A 557 64.27 -49.09 155.27
C ASN A 557 63.45 -50.37 154.93
N TYR A 558 63.97 -51.51 155.38
CA TYR A 558 63.29 -52.76 155.77
C TYR A 558 62.04 -53.30 155.01
N ASP A 559 62.27 -54.42 154.31
CA ASP A 559 61.60 -55.72 154.47
C ASP A 559 60.09 -55.82 154.79
N ARG A 560 59.28 -56.19 153.78
CA ARG A 560 58.40 -57.39 153.67
C ARG A 560 57.49 -57.26 152.41
N ILE A 561 57.31 -58.22 151.48
CA ILE A 561 57.07 -59.69 151.44
C ILE A 561 55.58 -60.03 151.12
N PHE A 562 55.36 -60.84 150.07
CA PHE A 562 54.08 -61.31 149.43
C PHE A 562 53.13 -60.20 148.88
N LYS A 563 52.43 -60.26 147.72
CA LYS A 563 51.73 -61.31 146.90
C LYS A 563 50.39 -61.83 147.52
N PRO A 564 49.38 -62.26 146.72
CA PRO A 564 48.88 -61.72 145.43
C PRO A 564 47.32 -61.84 145.27
N THR A 565 46.85 -61.76 144.01
CA THR A 565 45.67 -62.47 143.40
C THR A 565 44.20 -62.01 143.49
N HIS A 566 43.62 -61.91 142.28
CA HIS A 566 42.27 -62.35 141.80
C HIS A 566 40.95 -61.72 142.26
N SER A 567 40.25 -61.13 141.29
CA SER A 567 39.02 -61.65 140.65
C SER A 567 38.65 -60.73 139.47
N ARG A 568 37.78 -61.02 138.50
CA ARG A 568 37.23 -62.21 137.79
C ARG A 568 36.17 -61.58 136.85
N ALA A 569 36.10 -61.97 135.57
CA ALA A 569 35.12 -61.40 134.63
C ALA A 569 33.66 -61.77 134.98
N PRO A 570 32.66 -61.11 134.35
CA PRO A 570 32.04 -61.78 133.19
C PRO A 570 31.71 -60.85 132.00
N GLU A 571 31.35 -61.48 130.88
CA GLU A 571 30.92 -60.88 129.61
C GLU A 571 29.39 -60.66 129.57
N PHE A 572 28.90 -59.59 128.93
CA PHE A 572 27.58 -59.53 128.24
C PHE A 572 27.69 -58.47 127.12
N LYS A 573 27.67 -58.87 125.84
CA LYS A 573 26.52 -59.05 124.90
C LYS A 573 25.92 -57.76 124.32
N ASN A 574 25.54 -57.84 123.04
CA ASN A 574 24.94 -56.76 122.26
C ASN A 574 23.48 -56.49 122.64
N THR A 575 23.05 -55.23 122.53
CA THR A 575 21.74 -54.88 121.97
C THR A 575 21.75 -53.47 121.36
N GLU A 576 20.82 -53.22 120.44
CA GLU A 576 20.48 -51.89 119.92
C GLU A 576 19.87 -51.00 121.02
N PHE A 577 19.94 -49.68 120.85
CA PHE A 577 18.82 -48.80 121.21
C PHE A 577 18.85 -47.48 120.39
N LYS A 578 17.70 -47.13 119.80
CA LYS A 578 17.38 -45.74 119.42
C LYS A 578 16.86 -45.00 120.66
N PRO A 579 16.97 -43.66 120.68
CA PRO A 579 15.77 -42.88 121.04
C PRO A 579 15.16 -42.12 119.85
N THR A 580 13.83 -42.10 119.83
CA THR A 580 13.00 -41.00 119.28
C THR A 580 13.06 -39.80 120.26
N HIS A 581 12.41 -38.63 120.07
CA HIS A 581 11.16 -38.30 119.39
C HIS A 581 10.97 -36.77 119.24
N GLY A 582 9.93 -36.32 118.53
CA GLY A 582 9.54 -34.90 118.39
C GLY A 582 9.61 -34.39 116.94
N GLN A 583 8.71 -34.72 116.00
CA GLN A 583 7.24 -34.81 116.04
C GLN A 583 6.50 -33.46 115.95
N HIS A 584 6.25 -32.99 114.72
CA HIS A 584 4.89 -32.61 114.33
C HIS A 584 4.56 -32.95 112.86
N ARG A 585 3.26 -33.06 112.59
CA ARG A 585 2.57 -33.43 111.32
C ARG A 585 2.20 -32.16 110.50
N HIS A 586 1.79 -32.18 109.22
CA HIS A 586 1.56 -33.24 108.20
C HIS A 586 1.54 -32.61 106.78
N GLU A 587 1.64 -33.47 105.73
CA GLU A 587 1.00 -33.41 104.39
C GLU A 587 0.96 -32.12 103.51
N GLY A 588 1.04 -32.30 102.19
CA GLY A 588 0.62 -31.28 101.21
C GLY A 588 1.41 -31.25 99.89
N ILE A 589 1.07 -32.09 98.92
CA ILE A 589 1.70 -32.07 97.58
C ILE A 589 1.24 -30.84 96.79
N LYS A 590 2.17 -29.96 96.39
CA LYS A 590 2.01 -29.05 95.24
C LYS A 590 3.34 -28.84 94.51
N THR A 591 3.46 -29.44 93.33
CA THR A 591 4.51 -29.12 92.34
C THR A 591 3.91 -28.14 91.33
N GLU A 592 4.31 -26.87 91.37
CA GLU A 592 3.84 -25.90 90.38
C GLU A 592 4.64 -26.01 89.08
N HIS A 593 3.96 -26.43 88.02
CA HIS A 593 4.51 -26.49 86.67
C HIS A 593 4.23 -25.18 85.93
N TYR A 594 5.28 -24.44 85.55
CA TYR A 594 5.16 -23.48 84.46
C TYR A 594 5.03 -24.25 83.13
N LYS A 595 3.83 -24.22 82.55
CA LYS A 595 3.54 -24.72 81.20
C LYS A 595 3.38 -23.54 80.24
N THR A 596 4.30 -23.42 79.28
CA THR A 596 4.05 -22.69 78.04
C THR A 596 3.81 -23.71 76.94
N GLY A 597 2.64 -23.69 76.31
CA GLY A 597 2.19 -24.74 75.41
C GLY A 597 2.42 -24.43 73.93
N LEU A 598 2.73 -25.47 73.15
CA LEU A 598 2.57 -25.50 71.70
C LEU A 598 1.71 -26.72 71.36
N HIS A 599 0.64 -26.52 70.57
CA HIS A 599 0.42 -27.21 69.29
C HIS A 599 -0.94 -26.85 68.64
N SER A 600 -0.83 -26.46 67.37
CA SER A 600 -1.83 -26.26 66.30
C SER A 600 -3.09 -27.14 66.27
N SER A 601 -4.24 -26.54 65.91
CA SER A 601 -5.29 -27.05 64.97
C SER A 601 -6.52 -26.08 64.92
N ARG A 602 -7.42 -26.05 63.94
CA ARG A 602 -7.44 -26.43 62.49
C ARG A 602 -8.83 -26.05 61.88
N GLU A 603 -8.85 -25.51 60.65
CA GLU A 603 -9.98 -25.46 59.66
C GLU A 603 -11.29 -24.65 59.88
N HIS A 604 -11.68 -23.93 58.80
CA HIS A 604 -13.03 -23.59 58.25
C HIS A 604 -14.11 -22.92 59.15
N THR A 605 -15.11 -22.15 58.66
CA THR A 605 -15.74 -21.99 57.33
C THR A 605 -15.99 -20.50 56.95
N SER A 606 -16.73 -20.27 55.84
CA SER A 606 -17.38 -19.02 55.35
C SER A 606 -18.13 -18.21 56.44
N ASP A 607 -18.57 -16.94 56.26
CA ASP A 607 -19.16 -16.37 55.03
C ASP A 607 -19.23 -14.82 54.97
N SER A 608 -19.33 -14.31 53.73
CA SER A 608 -20.02 -13.11 53.17
C SER A 608 -20.30 -11.77 53.93
N ILE A 609 -20.43 -10.70 53.10
CA ILE A 609 -21.09 -9.37 53.30
C ILE A 609 -20.28 -8.17 53.88
N GLU A 610 -20.07 -7.17 53.00
CA GLU A 610 -19.68 -5.76 53.23
C GLU A 610 -20.87 -4.92 53.79
N PRO A 611 -20.72 -3.72 54.44
CA PRO A 611 -20.36 -2.49 53.69
C PRO A 611 -19.78 -1.22 54.44
N VAL A 612 -18.95 -0.45 53.72
CA VAL A 612 -18.98 1.04 53.52
C VAL A 612 -18.72 2.09 54.65
N SER A 613 -17.85 3.08 54.31
CA SER A 613 -17.63 4.44 54.88
C SER A 613 -16.95 4.56 56.27
N SER A 614 -16.11 5.55 56.60
CA SER A 614 -15.97 6.99 56.22
C SER A 614 -14.47 7.42 56.23
N VAL A 615 -13.90 8.25 55.32
CA VAL A 615 -13.94 9.75 55.26
C VAL A 615 -13.32 10.41 56.52
N LEU A 616 -12.28 11.28 56.51
CA LEU A 616 -11.56 12.04 55.45
C LEU A 616 -10.07 12.38 55.85
N SER A 617 -9.39 13.29 55.12
CA SER A 617 -8.00 13.82 55.25
C SER A 617 -8.02 15.38 55.30
N PRO A 618 -6.91 16.19 55.15
CA PRO A 618 -5.45 16.03 55.30
C PRO A 618 -4.85 17.13 56.27
N PRO A 619 -3.56 17.60 56.25
CA PRO A 619 -3.03 18.54 55.22
C PRO A 619 -1.51 18.44 54.84
N SER A 620 -1.09 19.37 53.96
CA SER A 620 0.20 19.55 53.21
C SER A 620 1.34 20.26 54.02
N PRO A 621 2.57 20.62 53.50
CA PRO A 621 2.90 21.10 52.13
C PRO A 621 4.27 20.77 51.44
N GLN A 622 4.22 20.91 50.10
CA GLN A 622 5.12 21.44 49.01
C GLN A 622 6.56 22.01 49.33
N ILE A 623 7.49 22.33 48.39
CA ILE A 623 7.44 22.79 46.96
C ILE A 623 8.77 22.49 46.16
N SER A 624 8.71 22.44 44.81
CA SER A 624 9.79 22.81 43.81
C SER A 624 10.91 21.78 43.46
N LEU A 625 11.63 21.78 42.31
CA LEU A 625 11.51 22.49 40.99
C LEU A 625 12.27 21.76 39.82
N CYS A 626 11.96 22.17 38.57
CA CYS A 626 12.50 21.92 37.21
C CYS A 626 13.84 21.19 36.88
N SER A 627 13.70 20.27 35.91
CA SER A 627 14.41 20.06 34.61
C SER A 627 15.82 20.63 34.25
N SER A 628 16.66 19.73 33.73
CA SER A 628 17.50 19.78 32.49
C SER A 628 18.58 20.86 32.24
N THR A 629 19.81 20.45 31.86
CA THR A 629 20.41 20.55 30.47
C THR A 629 21.96 20.36 30.40
N THR A 630 22.48 20.17 29.18
CA THR A 630 23.85 20.42 28.66
C THR A 630 25.02 19.40 28.74
N SER A 631 25.70 19.28 27.58
CA SER A 631 27.16 19.17 27.30
C SER A 631 27.99 17.91 27.63
N SER A 632 28.37 17.20 26.56
CA SER A 632 29.73 16.68 26.26
C SER A 632 30.79 17.82 26.26
N PRO A 633 32.13 17.59 26.42
CA PRO A 633 32.88 16.61 25.61
C PRO A 633 34.21 15.99 26.16
N SER A 634 34.78 15.12 25.31
CA SER A 634 36.21 15.11 24.90
C SER A 634 37.15 13.99 25.37
N ASN A 635 37.98 13.56 24.41
CA ASN A 635 39.33 12.97 24.52
C ASN A 635 39.54 11.64 25.26
N PHE A 636 39.73 10.58 24.46
CA PHE A 636 40.95 9.76 24.56
C PHE A 636 41.49 9.44 23.15
N LEU A 637 42.78 9.71 22.91
CA LEU A 637 43.48 9.31 21.68
C LEU A 637 44.09 7.92 21.86
N TYR A 638 44.10 7.11 20.79
CA TYR A 638 45.27 6.28 20.48
C TYR A 638 45.56 6.23 18.97
N LYS A 639 46.86 6.30 18.66
CA LYS A 639 47.57 6.16 17.37
C LYS A 639 48.56 4.99 17.58
N THR A 640 49.14 4.25 16.62
CA THR A 640 49.11 4.13 15.13
C THR A 640 48.63 2.69 14.75
N HIS A 641 48.68 2.09 13.54
CA HIS A 641 49.43 2.17 12.26
C HIS A 641 48.45 1.78 11.11
N SER A 642 48.64 1.92 9.78
CA SER A 642 49.77 1.97 8.83
C SER A 642 50.42 0.61 8.46
N LEU A 643 50.55 0.13 7.21
CA LEU A 643 50.03 0.53 5.86
C LEU A 643 49.75 -0.77 5.00
N PRO A 644 50.07 -0.97 3.69
CA PRO A 644 49.03 -1.06 2.65
C PRO A 644 49.12 -2.23 1.62
N SER A 645 48.08 -2.36 0.76
CA SER A 645 48.14 -2.93 -0.60
C SER A 645 46.91 -2.41 -1.37
N VAL A 646 47.02 -1.43 -2.27
CA VAL A 646 47.46 -1.48 -3.70
C VAL A 646 46.38 -2.04 -4.65
N LEU A 647 46.22 -1.35 -5.78
CA LEU A 647 45.16 -1.49 -6.78
C LEU A 647 45.18 -2.86 -7.50
N ASP A 648 44.05 -3.22 -8.10
CA ASP A 648 44.01 -3.18 -9.58
C ASP A 648 42.66 -2.65 -10.09
N THR A 649 42.67 -2.06 -11.27
CA THR A 649 41.51 -1.48 -11.98
C THR A 649 41.49 -1.98 -13.41
N ASN A 650 40.41 -2.63 -13.85
CA ASN A 650 40.16 -2.85 -15.29
C ASN A 650 38.65 -2.92 -15.57
N GLU A 651 38.15 -1.97 -16.35
CA GLU A 651 36.87 -2.09 -17.07
C GLU A 651 37.11 -2.83 -18.39
N THR A 652 36.25 -3.77 -18.79
CA THR A 652 36.16 -4.18 -20.21
C THR A 652 34.80 -4.77 -20.61
N ILE A 653 33.86 -3.87 -20.90
CA ILE A 653 32.94 -3.86 -22.05
C ILE A 653 32.85 -5.17 -22.88
N PHE A 654 31.65 -5.78 -22.86
CA PHE A 654 31.00 -6.65 -23.88
C PHE A 654 31.63 -7.99 -24.30
N SER A 655 30.82 -9.05 -24.25
CA SER A 655 30.17 -9.62 -25.46
C SER A 655 29.09 -10.66 -25.15
N ASP A 656 28.05 -10.73 -25.98
CA ASP A 656 27.14 -11.89 -26.05
C ASP A 656 27.87 -13.13 -26.58
N THR A 657 27.53 -14.32 -26.07
CA THR A 657 27.45 -15.52 -26.94
C THR A 657 26.55 -16.59 -26.33
N VAL A 658 25.64 -17.13 -27.14
CA VAL A 658 24.86 -18.33 -26.78
C VAL A 658 25.77 -19.56 -26.91
N SER A 659 25.72 -20.47 -25.94
CA SER A 659 26.22 -21.84 -26.08
C SER A 659 25.40 -22.79 -25.21
N GLU A 660 24.75 -23.74 -25.88
CA GLU A 660 23.90 -24.77 -25.29
C GLU A 660 24.69 -26.08 -25.27
N SER A 661 24.98 -26.63 -24.09
CA SER A 661 25.65 -27.93 -23.97
C SER A 661 25.14 -28.71 -22.77
N ILE A 662 24.33 -29.72 -23.03
CA ILE A 662 23.96 -30.76 -22.06
C ILE A 662 25.18 -31.65 -21.83
N ASN A 663 25.57 -31.87 -20.57
CA ASN A 663 26.36 -33.05 -20.20
C ASN A 663 26.09 -33.43 -18.74
N ASP A 664 25.39 -34.54 -18.51
CA ASP A 664 25.23 -35.12 -17.18
C ASP A 664 26.55 -35.79 -16.77
N GLN A 665 27.11 -35.39 -15.63
CA GLN A 665 28.16 -36.17 -14.98
C GLN A 665 28.10 -36.02 -13.46
N GLU A 666 27.60 -37.06 -12.79
CA GLU A 666 27.72 -37.21 -11.34
C GLU A 666 29.19 -37.45 -10.97
N GLU A 667 29.79 -36.57 -10.16
CA GLU A 667 31.00 -36.89 -9.42
C GLU A 667 30.98 -36.30 -8.00
N PHE A 668 31.17 -37.16 -7.00
CA PHE A 668 31.10 -36.81 -5.59
C PHE A 668 32.31 -35.96 -5.16
N MET A 669 32.10 -34.68 -4.86
CA MET A 669 33.13 -33.82 -4.27
C MET A 669 32.73 -33.33 -2.87
N SER A 670 33.37 -33.97 -1.89
CA SER A 670 33.63 -33.59 -0.49
C SER A 670 32.92 -32.36 0.10
N SER A 671 32.15 -32.61 1.17
CA SER A 671 31.54 -31.57 1.99
C SER A 671 32.56 -30.73 2.77
N CYS A 672 32.64 -29.45 2.45
CA CYS A 672 33.22 -28.42 3.33
C CYS A 672 32.24 -27.23 3.41
N PRO A 673 31.81 -26.80 4.61
CA PRO A 673 30.88 -25.69 4.74
C PRO A 673 31.60 -24.37 4.47
N MET A 674 31.49 -23.88 3.22
CA MET A 674 31.85 -22.50 2.90
C MET A 674 31.07 -21.54 3.82
N PRO A 675 31.71 -20.53 4.42
CA PRO A 675 31.02 -19.60 5.31
C PRO A 675 29.97 -18.84 4.50
N MET A 676 28.69 -19.00 4.88
CA MET A 676 27.60 -18.23 4.27
C MET A 676 27.92 -16.75 4.42
N SER A 677 28.10 -16.07 3.28
CA SER A 677 28.27 -14.61 3.26
C SER A 677 27.04 -13.99 3.94
N PRO A 678 27.22 -13.08 4.91
CA PRO A 678 26.09 -12.53 5.67
C PRO A 678 25.03 -11.96 4.73
N LEU A 679 23.74 -12.11 5.10
CA LEU A 679 22.62 -11.59 4.29
C LEU A 679 22.76 -10.10 3.91
N GLY A 680 23.45 -9.32 4.77
CA GLY A 680 23.84 -7.94 4.46
C GLY A 680 24.64 -7.80 3.15
N SER A 681 25.52 -8.75 2.80
CA SER A 681 26.32 -8.73 1.56
C SER A 681 25.48 -8.96 0.29
N ILE A 682 24.31 -9.58 0.41
CA ILE A 682 23.36 -9.73 -0.71
C ILE A 682 22.53 -8.45 -0.80
N ALA A 683 22.06 -7.92 0.33
CA ALA A 683 21.31 -6.67 0.39
C ALA A 683 22.14 -5.46 -0.10
N THR A 684 23.44 -5.37 0.23
CA THR A 684 24.32 -4.30 -0.28
C THR A 684 24.55 -4.43 -1.78
N ARG A 685 24.80 -5.64 -2.30
CA ARG A 685 24.98 -5.84 -3.75
C ARG A 685 23.71 -5.49 -4.53
N PHE A 686 22.54 -5.86 -4.03
CA PHE A 686 21.26 -5.48 -4.63
C PHE A 686 21.03 -3.96 -4.59
N LEU A 687 21.41 -3.28 -3.50
CA LEU A 687 21.35 -1.81 -3.43
C LEU A 687 22.32 -1.15 -4.42
N GLU A 688 23.52 -1.69 -4.59
CA GLU A 688 24.54 -1.21 -5.53
C GLU A 688 24.12 -1.43 -6.99
N GLU A 689 23.55 -2.60 -7.32
CA GLU A 689 22.94 -2.86 -8.64
C GLU A 689 21.75 -1.93 -8.92
N GLU A 690 20.86 -1.72 -7.96
CA GLU A 690 19.68 -0.86 -8.16
C GLU A 690 20.04 0.64 -8.15
N GLU A 691 21.12 1.06 -7.47
CA GLU A 691 21.68 2.42 -7.58
C GLU A 691 22.31 2.65 -8.95
N MET A 692 23.13 1.72 -9.45
CA MET A 692 23.67 1.77 -10.83
C MET A 692 22.56 1.77 -11.88
N ARG A 693 21.52 0.95 -11.68
CA ARG A 693 20.35 0.89 -12.56
C ARG A 693 19.53 2.17 -12.53
N SER A 694 19.36 2.77 -11.34
CA SER A 694 18.74 4.09 -11.17
C SER A 694 19.54 5.18 -11.88
N HIS A 695 20.88 5.12 -11.84
CA HIS A 695 21.74 6.05 -12.56
C HIS A 695 21.57 5.91 -14.08
N HIS A 696 21.61 4.69 -14.61
CA HIS A 696 21.41 4.44 -16.03
C HIS A 696 20.01 4.85 -16.55
N ILE A 697 18.98 4.68 -15.72
CA ILE A 697 17.62 5.18 -16.04
C ILE A 697 17.59 6.71 -16.06
N LEU A 698 18.29 7.38 -15.14
CA LEU A 698 18.42 8.84 -15.10
C LEU A 698 19.14 9.36 -16.35
N GLU A 699 20.30 8.79 -16.70
CA GLU A 699 21.05 9.15 -17.92
C GLU A 699 20.19 9.02 -19.19
N ARG A 700 19.39 7.95 -19.29
CA ARG A 700 18.49 7.75 -20.44
C ARG A 700 17.32 8.73 -20.45
N LEU A 701 16.81 9.15 -19.29
CA LEU A 701 15.79 10.20 -19.19
C LEU A 701 16.37 11.56 -19.59
N ASP A 702 17.53 11.93 -19.06
CA ASP A 702 18.21 13.20 -19.38
C ASP A 702 18.59 13.27 -20.87
N ALA A 703 19.14 12.18 -21.44
CA ALA A 703 19.41 12.10 -22.87
C ALA A 703 18.13 12.25 -23.73
N HIS A 704 17.01 11.63 -23.32
CA HIS A 704 15.73 11.79 -24.01
C HIS A 704 15.15 13.21 -23.85
N ILE A 705 15.36 13.85 -22.70
CA ILE A 705 14.96 15.25 -22.44
C ILE A 705 15.76 16.21 -23.33
N GLU A 706 17.07 15.99 -23.50
CA GLU A 706 17.89 16.79 -24.41
C GLU A 706 17.57 16.52 -25.90
N GLU A 707 17.21 15.28 -26.27
CA GLU A 707 16.69 14.97 -27.60
C GLU A 707 15.37 15.74 -27.86
N LEU A 708 14.43 15.69 -26.90
CA LEU A 708 13.14 16.38 -26.99
C LEU A 708 13.29 17.90 -27.04
N LYS A 709 14.22 18.48 -26.27
CA LYS A 709 14.60 19.91 -26.35
C LYS A 709 15.14 20.25 -27.73
N ARG A 710 16.01 19.43 -28.31
CA ARG A 710 16.61 19.64 -29.63
C ARG A 710 15.57 19.56 -30.75
N GLU A 711 14.66 18.59 -30.68
CA GLU A 711 13.55 18.42 -31.63
C GLU A 711 12.54 19.58 -31.53
N SER A 712 12.24 20.04 -30.30
CA SER A 712 11.41 21.22 -30.04
C SER A 712 12.07 22.50 -30.58
N GLU A 713 13.35 22.73 -30.29
CA GLU A 713 14.09 23.90 -30.78
C GLU A 713 14.21 23.91 -32.32
N LYS A 714 14.43 22.74 -32.94
CA LYS A 714 14.40 22.52 -34.39
C LYS A 714 13.03 22.84 -34.99
N THR A 715 11.95 22.41 -34.33
CA THR A 715 10.56 22.70 -34.73
C THR A 715 10.27 24.20 -34.63
N VAL A 716 10.64 24.86 -33.52
CA VAL A 716 10.52 26.31 -33.34
C VAL A 716 11.34 27.07 -34.39
N LYS A 717 12.56 26.61 -34.72
CA LYS A 717 13.39 27.19 -35.79
C LYS A 717 12.73 27.05 -37.16
N GLN A 718 12.10 25.92 -37.49
CA GLN A 718 11.34 25.76 -38.74
C GLN A 718 10.18 26.76 -38.83
N PHE A 719 9.33 26.86 -37.79
CA PHE A 719 8.23 27.83 -37.79
C PHE A 719 8.68 29.29 -37.72
N THR A 720 9.87 29.58 -37.18
CA THR A 720 10.45 30.93 -37.15
C THR A 720 11.09 31.32 -38.49
N ALA A 721 11.59 30.35 -39.26
CA ALA A 721 12.12 30.54 -40.62
C ALA A 721 11.03 30.54 -41.72
N LEU A 722 9.76 30.36 -41.35
CA LEU A 722 8.57 30.48 -42.20
C LEU A 722 7.89 31.87 -42.06
N LYS A 723 8.67 32.89 -41.69
CA LYS A 723 8.31 34.31 -41.62
C LYS A 723 9.39 35.18 -42.25
#